data_AF-A0A151L2P6-F1
#
_entry.id   AF-A0A151L2P6-F1
#
_cell.length_a   1.000
_cell.length_b   1.000
_cell.length_c   1.000
_cell.angle_alpha   90.00
_cell.angle_beta   90.00
_cell.angle_gamma   90.00
#
_symmetry.space_group_name_H-M   'P 1'
#
loop_
_entity.id
_entity.type
_entity.pdbx_description
1 polymer ?
#
loop_
_entity_poly.entity_id
_entity_poly.type
_entity_poly.pdbx_seq_one_letter_code
_entity_poly.pdbx_strand_id
1 'polypeptide(L)'
;ICPNHVKEGTYKLGCPDYGKTFLMGFEDNKYSEEFLNEISFGFLNKKYKLPIEIPLNKSGLSMYQGLFKRCPYNKKHYSMIKNENEYDMCFRKFYNNSNISTRIYKRGKKNRKYIYFSSHGLGGRLGANIEEPLHKYKNDEHYVTKKMRYPEKIKNLFDCSIYSHCIGPCLYKDFNNRCFLNLPILFNHQTKECVIIGTHEEKRIHNCQSGSTDQNIQRCFLPVKKEKGKEWTYASSFIRTDYMTKCPPRFPLNHTMFGYFNYSTGECETYYMNHEKRTLSFSKCIEKLFNNIKKEDDVNNSSFLWGVWTIENNANEKTNLTSMDNTGSCYFLRKKPTCVLKKENHFSFTILTANSFNLNQNIIYPEIKDNSSKVGASLIHFKDPKQTNKRVLYENNKKSKRNVRTNMNSVNLFTIPSTLNTNEKEKYNKNEVKNYPNNNISYIQKVHSSFVNSRFNLHQDSSFKPIHKMIQMNISTDNKLYDNNNQKSNNSNNIMNGISVIQRNPSIGENQNGNPQKEYMERFDIPNNHIFIEWQKEGEYGNDEFKYNIISNKTAGTSQSLFHNYKDKTCPNHVYEGRAHGSCPNYGKTIIVQNLLDEEYDMNFNLNFLNEIRTGYLNKYFKKDVEISYENSGIAMHNNMLSSCPVGENEEKLFSVKTDYNYNMCKSKIFSNRFNMKEYDPKTRLFMYYGLYGLGGRLGANIKRDKQKEKKYEDNITLPMKNPSLIKNLFDCSIYSYCLGPCLENSFGNKCFRNLPAYYNHSTNECVILGTHEQERTNSCRRTKEEKEKPNCQILRKTTHSKDWTYISSFIRPDYETKCPPRYPLKSKVFGTFDQKTGKCKSLMDEAYEVGINKFSVCLEYLFLVSPKDLYNSRRNKYWGIWAADHSVNENNIEIANGKCYHLVVKPTCVIDKENHFSFTALTANTVD
;
A
#
# COMPACT_ATOMS: atom_id res chain seq x y z
N ILE A 1 15.61 -16.21 -10.36
CA ILE A 1 16.63 -15.16 -10.16
C ILE A 1 16.86 -14.50 -11.52
N CYS A 2 16.57 -13.20 -11.64
CA CYS A 2 16.86 -12.42 -12.84
C CYS A 2 18.36 -12.09 -12.85
N PRO A 3 19.13 -12.42 -13.89
CA PRO A 3 20.58 -12.18 -13.86
C PRO A 3 20.90 -10.69 -13.78
N ASN A 4 21.85 -10.34 -12.91
CA ASN A 4 22.58 -9.06 -12.87
C ASN A 4 21.81 -7.79 -12.47
N HIS A 5 20.66 -7.90 -11.80
CA HIS A 5 19.97 -6.74 -11.23
C HIS A 5 20.61 -6.31 -9.90
N VAL A 6 21.04 -5.05 -9.81
CA VAL A 6 21.51 -4.42 -8.54
C VAL A 6 20.35 -4.21 -7.55
N LYS A 7 19.11 -4.12 -8.03
CA LYS A 7 17.87 -4.05 -7.23
C LYS A 7 16.78 -4.89 -7.90
N GLU A 8 16.15 -5.80 -7.16
CA GLU A 8 14.99 -6.55 -7.63
C GLU A 8 13.76 -5.64 -7.73
N GLY A 9 13.06 -5.66 -8.88
CA GLY A 9 11.86 -4.86 -9.07
C GLY A 9 11.30 -4.95 -10.49
N THR A 10 10.00 -4.69 -10.62
CA THR A 10 9.35 -4.48 -11.92
C THR A 10 9.14 -2.97 -12.11
N TYR A 11 9.41 -2.46 -13.32
CA TYR A 11 9.16 -1.05 -13.60
C TYR A 11 7.65 -0.79 -13.67
N LYS A 12 7.09 -0.20 -12.59
CA LYS A 12 5.66 0.08 -12.42
C LYS A 12 5.39 1.57 -12.17
N LEU A 13 5.58 2.41 -13.19
CA LEU A 13 5.14 3.79 -13.16
C LEU A 13 3.80 3.96 -13.89
N GLY A 14 2.89 4.70 -13.24
CA GLY A 14 1.56 4.97 -13.79
C GLY A 14 1.54 6.03 -14.90
N CYS A 15 2.55 6.91 -14.97
CA CYS A 15 2.67 7.95 -15.99
C CYS A 15 3.72 7.59 -17.05
N PRO A 16 3.45 7.89 -18.34
CA PRO A 16 4.43 7.69 -19.41
C PRO A 16 5.52 8.76 -19.38
N ASP A 17 6.74 8.36 -19.77
CA ASP A 17 7.90 9.24 -19.82
C ASP A 17 8.25 9.56 -21.28
N TYR A 18 7.81 10.75 -21.73
CA TYR A 18 7.92 11.17 -23.12
C TYR A 18 9.35 11.60 -23.45
N GLY A 19 9.88 11.13 -24.57
CA GLY A 19 11.24 11.42 -25.02
C GLY A 19 12.35 10.66 -24.30
N LYS A 20 12.02 9.85 -23.26
CA LYS A 20 13.00 9.00 -22.59
C LYS A 20 13.42 7.85 -23.49
N THR A 21 14.71 7.76 -23.73
CA THR A 21 15.43 6.74 -24.52
C THR A 21 16.71 6.35 -23.79
N PHE A 22 17.57 5.51 -24.37
CA PHE A 22 18.78 5.03 -23.70
C PHE A 22 20.02 5.18 -24.58
N LEU A 23 21.13 5.64 -23.99
CA LEU A 23 22.47 5.58 -24.60
C LEU A 23 23.15 4.28 -24.20
N MET A 24 23.75 3.58 -25.16
CA MET A 24 24.50 2.33 -24.93
C MET A 24 26.02 2.62 -24.94
N GLY A 25 26.79 2.02 -24.03
CA GLY A 25 28.27 1.98 -24.07
C GLY A 25 29.07 3.27 -23.74
N PHE A 26 28.47 4.46 -23.73
CA PHE A 26 29.05 5.77 -23.32
C PHE A 26 30.35 6.27 -23.98
N GLU A 27 30.79 5.76 -25.12
CA GLU A 27 32.05 6.22 -25.74
C GLU A 27 31.94 7.59 -26.45
N ASP A 28 30.74 8.04 -26.85
CA ASP A 28 30.59 9.24 -27.70
C ASP A 28 29.52 10.26 -27.27
N ASN A 29 28.69 9.98 -26.26
CA ASN A 29 27.50 10.77 -25.86
C ASN A 29 26.50 11.15 -27.00
N LYS A 30 26.71 10.64 -28.22
CA LYS A 30 25.84 10.85 -29.39
C LYS A 30 24.61 9.97 -29.27
N TYR A 31 23.44 10.55 -29.59
CA TYR A 31 22.20 9.80 -29.67
C TYR A 31 22.29 8.71 -30.75
N SER A 32 22.07 7.46 -30.35
CA SER A 32 21.88 6.33 -31.26
C SER A 32 20.64 5.54 -30.85
N GLU A 33 20.02 4.86 -31.82
CA GLU A 33 18.91 3.96 -31.57
C GLU A 33 19.35 2.50 -31.31
N GLU A 34 20.61 2.30 -30.91
CA GLU A 34 21.14 0.96 -30.60
C GLU A 34 20.37 0.27 -29.47
N PHE A 35 19.73 1.04 -28.59
CA PHE A 35 18.85 0.51 -27.54
C PHE A 35 17.68 -0.32 -28.09
N LEU A 36 17.35 -0.20 -29.38
CA LEU A 36 16.31 -1.00 -30.06
C LEU A 36 16.82 -2.37 -30.54
N ASN A 37 18.12 -2.62 -30.53
CA ASN A 37 18.66 -3.96 -30.76
C ASN A 37 18.31 -4.89 -29.60
N GLU A 38 18.30 -6.20 -29.85
CA GLU A 38 17.96 -7.17 -28.81
C GLU A 38 18.97 -7.16 -27.67
N ILE A 39 18.51 -7.56 -26.50
CA ILE A 39 19.36 -7.78 -25.35
C ILE A 39 20.23 -9.03 -25.56
N SER A 40 21.42 -9.04 -24.97
CA SER A 40 22.34 -10.19 -24.99
C SER A 40 22.67 -10.60 -23.56
N PHE A 41 22.02 -11.67 -23.11
CA PHE A 41 22.13 -12.22 -21.74
C PHE A 41 22.71 -13.65 -21.74
N GLY A 42 22.88 -14.26 -22.90
CA GLY A 42 23.31 -15.65 -23.06
C GLY A 42 22.21 -16.69 -22.82
N PHE A 43 20.94 -16.30 -22.67
CA PHE A 43 19.80 -17.21 -22.52
C PHE A 43 19.57 -18.13 -23.73
N LEU A 44 19.48 -17.57 -24.93
CA LEU A 44 19.37 -18.32 -26.17
C LEU A 44 20.65 -19.12 -26.43
N ASN A 45 21.81 -18.54 -26.11
CA ASN A 45 23.08 -19.26 -26.27
C ASN A 45 23.12 -20.54 -25.44
N LYS A 46 22.72 -20.44 -24.16
CA LYS A 46 22.60 -21.59 -23.25
C LYS A 46 21.53 -22.58 -23.69
N LYS A 47 20.38 -22.08 -24.19
CA LYS A 47 19.25 -22.92 -24.62
C LYS A 47 19.58 -23.79 -25.83
N TYR A 48 20.31 -23.23 -26.81
CA TYR A 48 20.64 -23.91 -28.05
C TYR A 48 22.07 -24.46 -28.11
N LYS A 49 22.90 -24.17 -27.10
CA LYS A 49 24.35 -24.49 -27.07
C LYS A 49 25.09 -23.97 -28.31
N LEU A 50 24.70 -22.78 -28.78
CA LEU A 50 25.22 -22.11 -29.98
C LEU A 50 25.31 -20.59 -29.71
N PRO A 51 26.28 -19.84 -30.26
CA PRO A 51 26.38 -18.39 -30.10
C PRO A 51 25.39 -17.67 -31.02
N ILE A 52 24.10 -17.75 -30.69
CA ILE A 52 22.98 -17.26 -31.51
C ILE A 52 22.61 -15.80 -31.21
N GLU A 53 22.87 -15.34 -29.98
CA GLU A 53 22.60 -13.96 -29.57
C GLU A 53 23.56 -12.97 -30.22
N ILE A 54 23.10 -11.72 -30.33
CA ILE A 54 23.94 -10.68 -30.88
C ILE A 54 25.16 -10.40 -29.99
N PRO A 55 26.28 -9.99 -30.61
CA PRO A 55 27.49 -9.60 -29.89
C PRO A 55 27.19 -8.53 -28.83
N LEU A 56 27.84 -8.62 -27.66
CA LEU A 56 27.61 -7.69 -26.54
C LEU A 56 27.83 -6.23 -26.95
N ASN A 57 28.81 -5.92 -27.78
CA ASN A 57 29.08 -4.56 -28.27
C ASN A 57 27.99 -4.00 -29.21
N LYS A 58 27.15 -4.85 -29.80
CA LYS A 58 26.00 -4.47 -30.65
C LYS A 58 24.66 -4.63 -29.92
N SER A 59 24.68 -5.13 -28.68
CA SER A 59 23.48 -5.38 -27.88
C SER A 59 22.77 -4.08 -27.50
N GLY A 60 21.44 -4.18 -27.48
CA GLY A 60 20.53 -3.12 -27.04
C GLY A 60 19.73 -3.57 -25.83
N LEU A 61 18.50 -3.05 -25.73
CA LEU A 61 17.60 -3.35 -24.62
C LEU A 61 16.31 -4.02 -25.05
N SER A 62 16.07 -4.24 -26.35
CA SER A 62 14.82 -4.82 -26.81
C SER A 62 14.74 -6.31 -26.46
N MET A 63 13.53 -6.79 -26.18
CA MET A 63 13.28 -8.18 -25.84
C MET A 63 13.50 -9.08 -27.07
N TYR A 64 13.89 -10.34 -26.85
CA TYR A 64 13.98 -11.31 -27.94
C TYR A 64 12.69 -11.42 -28.76
N GLN A 65 12.80 -11.68 -30.06
CA GLN A 65 11.68 -11.86 -30.98
C GLN A 65 10.64 -12.91 -30.54
N GLY A 66 11.04 -13.93 -29.76
CA GLY A 66 10.17 -15.02 -29.28
C GLY A 66 10.11 -16.23 -30.22
N LEU A 67 9.80 -17.41 -29.68
CA LEU A 67 9.96 -18.73 -30.32
C LEU A 67 8.62 -19.49 -30.50
N PHE A 68 7.49 -18.85 -30.20
CA PHE A 68 6.18 -19.50 -30.18
C PHE A 68 5.44 -19.52 -31.53
N LYS A 69 4.87 -20.69 -31.85
CA LYS A 69 3.97 -20.86 -33.03
C LYS A 69 2.62 -20.15 -32.84
N ARG A 70 2.17 -20.03 -31.59
CA ARG A 70 0.96 -19.33 -31.21
C ARG A 70 1.08 -18.86 -29.76
N CYS A 71 0.48 -17.71 -29.45
CA CYS A 71 0.27 -17.22 -28.10
C CYS A 71 -1.23 -16.97 -27.88
N PRO A 72 -1.89 -17.63 -26.91
CA PRO A 72 -1.40 -18.74 -26.10
C PRO A 72 -1.06 -20.00 -26.92
N TYR A 73 -0.21 -20.88 -26.39
CA TYR A 73 0.44 -21.95 -27.18
C TYR A 73 -0.50 -23.09 -27.55
N ASN A 74 -1.38 -23.45 -26.63
CA ASN A 74 -2.32 -24.55 -26.76
C ASN A 74 -3.48 -24.34 -25.78
N LYS A 75 -4.52 -25.19 -25.84
CA LYS A 75 -5.68 -25.10 -24.94
C LYS A 75 -5.29 -25.12 -23.46
N LYS A 76 -4.24 -25.87 -23.09
CA LYS A 76 -3.71 -25.91 -21.72
C LYS A 76 -3.10 -24.56 -21.31
N HIS A 77 -2.25 -23.97 -22.15
CA HIS A 77 -1.66 -22.65 -21.90
C HIS A 77 -2.72 -21.55 -21.88
N TYR A 78 -3.69 -21.62 -22.80
CA TYR A 78 -4.85 -20.74 -22.81
C TYR A 78 -5.62 -20.83 -21.49
N SER A 79 -5.91 -22.03 -21.01
CA SER A 79 -6.62 -22.24 -19.74
C SER A 79 -5.80 -21.78 -18.54
N MET A 80 -4.47 -21.99 -18.56
CA MET A 80 -3.57 -21.49 -17.53
C MET A 80 -3.64 -19.96 -17.42
N ILE A 81 -3.46 -19.26 -18.54
CA ILE A 81 -3.54 -17.79 -18.58
C ILE A 81 -4.96 -17.32 -18.23
N LYS A 82 -6.01 -18.02 -18.69
CA LYS A 82 -7.41 -17.65 -18.42
C LYS A 82 -7.80 -17.83 -16.95
N ASN A 83 -7.18 -18.78 -16.26
CA ASN A 83 -7.37 -18.95 -14.83
C ASN A 83 -6.67 -17.84 -14.02
N GLU A 84 -5.78 -17.06 -14.64
CA GLU A 84 -5.14 -15.88 -14.07
C GLU A 84 -5.97 -14.65 -14.44
N ASN A 85 -6.90 -14.26 -13.56
CA ASN A 85 -7.87 -13.19 -13.84
C ASN A 85 -7.22 -11.84 -14.22
N GLU A 86 -5.94 -11.62 -13.92
CA GLU A 86 -5.18 -10.44 -14.36
C GLU A 86 -5.09 -10.31 -15.90
N TYR A 87 -5.15 -11.43 -16.63
CA TYR A 87 -5.08 -11.45 -18.10
C TYR A 87 -6.46 -11.43 -18.79
N ASP A 88 -7.57 -11.21 -18.07
CA ASP A 88 -8.91 -11.18 -18.65
C ASP A 88 -9.04 -10.18 -19.80
N MET A 89 -8.42 -9.01 -19.65
CA MET A 89 -8.38 -7.99 -20.70
C MET A 89 -7.62 -8.46 -21.94
N CYS A 90 -6.61 -9.33 -21.76
CA CYS A 90 -5.83 -9.89 -22.86
C CYS A 90 -6.67 -10.81 -23.72
N PHE A 91 -7.60 -11.59 -23.15
CA PHE A 91 -8.52 -12.40 -23.94
C PHE A 91 -9.46 -11.57 -24.79
N ARG A 92 -10.01 -10.49 -24.22
CA ARG A 92 -10.91 -9.58 -24.93
C ARG A 92 -10.20 -8.84 -26.05
N LYS A 93 -8.98 -8.35 -25.80
CA LYS A 93 -8.29 -7.40 -26.69
C LYS A 93 -7.33 -8.09 -27.67
N PHE A 94 -6.67 -9.14 -27.24
CA PHE A 94 -5.59 -9.79 -27.99
C PHE A 94 -5.86 -11.28 -28.27
N TYR A 95 -6.11 -12.15 -27.29
CA TYR A 95 -6.09 -13.59 -27.58
C TYR A 95 -7.28 -14.16 -28.35
N ASN A 96 -8.51 -13.66 -28.17
CA ASN A 96 -9.70 -14.27 -28.79
C ASN A 96 -9.78 -14.01 -30.31
N ASN A 97 -9.27 -12.87 -30.78
CA ASN A 97 -9.32 -12.45 -32.19
C ASN A 97 -7.93 -12.44 -32.86
N SER A 98 -6.87 -12.94 -32.20
CA SER A 98 -5.50 -12.93 -32.74
C SER A 98 -4.82 -14.29 -32.68
N ASN A 99 -4.30 -14.71 -33.83
CA ASN A 99 -3.23 -15.70 -33.87
C ASN A 99 -1.87 -14.99 -33.70
N ILE A 100 -1.57 -14.49 -32.49
CA ILE A 100 -0.23 -13.95 -32.19
C ILE A 100 0.75 -15.10 -32.35
N SER A 101 1.77 -14.93 -33.19
CA SER A 101 2.69 -16.01 -33.58
C SER A 101 4.01 -15.41 -34.07
N THR A 102 5.13 -15.99 -33.65
CA THR A 102 6.47 -15.62 -34.16
C THR A 102 6.92 -16.57 -35.26
N ARG A 103 6.20 -17.67 -35.51
CA ARG A 103 6.44 -18.56 -36.65
C ARG A 103 5.17 -19.24 -37.15
N ILE A 104 5.01 -19.32 -38.47
CA ILE A 104 3.90 -20.01 -39.13
C ILE A 104 4.40 -20.99 -40.18
N TYR A 105 3.64 -22.05 -40.42
CA TYR A 105 3.94 -22.98 -41.51
C TYR A 105 3.49 -22.41 -42.86
N LYS A 106 4.38 -22.46 -43.86
CA LYS A 106 3.99 -22.19 -45.25
C LYS A 106 3.37 -23.46 -45.86
N ARG A 107 2.06 -23.46 -46.10
CA ARG A 107 1.38 -24.57 -46.82
C ARG A 107 1.83 -24.56 -48.30
N GLY A 108 2.19 -25.73 -48.85
CA GLY A 108 2.34 -25.91 -50.30
C GLY A 108 3.74 -26.18 -50.89
N LYS A 109 4.79 -26.51 -50.12
CA LYS A 109 6.07 -27.00 -50.68
C LYS A 109 6.52 -28.31 -50.01
N LYS A 110 7.10 -29.23 -50.80
CA LYS A 110 7.59 -30.55 -50.36
C LYS A 110 8.59 -30.50 -49.19
N ASN A 111 9.26 -29.36 -48.98
CA ASN A 111 10.12 -29.10 -47.82
C ASN A 111 9.43 -28.15 -46.83
N ARG A 112 9.21 -28.62 -45.59
CA ARG A 112 8.58 -27.87 -44.49
C ARG A 112 9.41 -26.62 -44.15
N LYS A 113 9.00 -25.43 -44.60
CA LYS A 113 9.64 -24.15 -44.23
C LYS A 113 8.70 -23.27 -43.40
N TYR A 114 9.21 -22.73 -42.29
CA TYR A 114 8.52 -21.73 -41.49
C TYR A 114 8.71 -20.33 -42.08
N ILE A 115 7.74 -19.45 -41.84
CA ILE A 115 7.87 -18.00 -41.99
C ILE A 115 7.94 -17.41 -40.59
N TYR A 116 8.96 -16.61 -40.31
CA TYR A 116 9.23 -16.03 -38.99
C TYR A 116 8.76 -14.58 -38.90
N PHE A 117 8.35 -14.19 -37.69
CA PHE A 117 7.89 -12.86 -37.28
C PHE A 117 8.44 -12.55 -35.89
N SER A 118 8.44 -11.27 -35.52
CA SER A 118 8.70 -10.89 -34.13
C SER A 118 7.42 -10.89 -33.29
N SER A 119 7.58 -11.03 -31.98
CA SER A 119 6.51 -10.85 -31.00
C SER A 119 6.20 -9.36 -30.74
N HIS A 120 7.11 -8.45 -31.08
CA HIS A 120 6.97 -7.00 -30.93
C HIS A 120 7.81 -6.25 -31.97
N GLY A 121 7.63 -4.93 -32.10
CA GLY A 121 8.40 -4.09 -33.02
C GLY A 121 8.02 -4.24 -34.50
N LEU A 122 8.55 -3.36 -35.33
CA LEU A 122 8.36 -3.35 -36.79
C LEU A 122 9.51 -4.03 -37.55
N GLY A 123 10.50 -4.59 -36.84
CA GLY A 123 11.65 -5.27 -37.43
C GLY A 123 12.73 -4.32 -37.94
N GLY A 124 13.79 -4.87 -38.55
CA GLY A 124 14.88 -4.06 -39.11
C GLY A 124 15.99 -3.70 -38.10
N ARG A 125 15.99 -4.31 -36.91
CA ARG A 125 17.01 -4.11 -35.86
C ARG A 125 17.90 -5.34 -35.73
N LEU A 126 19.00 -5.22 -34.98
CA LEU A 126 19.86 -6.39 -34.74
C LEU A 126 19.26 -7.27 -33.65
N GLY A 127 19.23 -8.58 -33.90
CA GLY A 127 18.72 -9.58 -32.98
C GLY A 127 19.30 -10.96 -33.23
N ALA A 128 18.88 -11.91 -32.43
CA ALA A 128 19.32 -13.29 -32.45
C ALA A 128 18.72 -14.05 -33.65
N ASN A 129 19.51 -14.92 -34.29
CA ASN A 129 19.03 -15.73 -35.41
C ASN A 129 18.37 -17.04 -34.92
N ILE A 130 17.04 -17.05 -34.88
CA ILE A 130 16.26 -18.19 -34.40
C ILE A 130 15.62 -19.01 -35.55
N GLU A 131 16.01 -18.75 -36.80
CA GLU A 131 15.44 -19.40 -37.96
C GLU A 131 16.05 -20.80 -38.21
N GLU A 132 15.21 -21.83 -38.25
CA GLU A 132 15.63 -23.20 -38.57
C GLU A 132 15.89 -23.40 -40.08
N PRO A 133 16.92 -24.19 -40.48
CA PRO A 133 17.82 -24.95 -39.61
C PRO A 133 18.90 -24.07 -38.97
N LEU A 134 19.16 -24.28 -37.67
CA LEU A 134 20.25 -23.60 -36.98
C LEU A 134 21.59 -24.12 -37.51
N HIS A 135 22.53 -23.21 -37.78
CA HIS A 135 23.91 -23.54 -38.16
C HIS A 135 24.89 -23.15 -37.07
N LYS A 136 26.17 -23.45 -37.27
CA LYS A 136 27.23 -22.97 -36.38
C LYS A 136 27.48 -21.49 -36.67
N TYR A 137 26.92 -20.64 -35.82
CA TYR A 137 27.08 -19.19 -35.91
C TYR A 137 28.51 -18.76 -35.57
N LYS A 138 28.98 -17.69 -36.22
CA LYS A 138 30.19 -16.97 -35.79
C LYS A 138 29.83 -15.98 -34.69
N ASN A 139 30.78 -15.67 -33.80
CA ASN A 139 30.55 -14.78 -32.65
C ASN A 139 30.21 -13.32 -33.03
N ASP A 140 30.42 -12.92 -34.28
CA ASP A 140 30.14 -11.59 -34.84
C ASP A 140 28.88 -11.54 -35.74
N GLU A 141 28.29 -12.71 -36.00
CA GLU A 141 27.09 -12.86 -36.82
C GLU A 141 25.89 -12.23 -36.11
N HIS A 142 25.03 -11.54 -36.86
CA HIS A 142 23.85 -10.88 -36.32
C HIS A 142 22.69 -11.00 -37.31
N TYR A 143 21.48 -11.02 -36.78
CA TYR A 143 20.26 -11.19 -37.56
C TYR A 143 19.46 -9.90 -37.60
N VAL A 144 18.79 -9.64 -38.73
CA VAL A 144 17.85 -8.53 -38.83
C VAL A 144 16.46 -9.00 -38.37
N THR A 145 15.99 -8.44 -37.26
CA THR A 145 14.71 -8.80 -36.65
C THR A 145 13.55 -8.64 -37.64
N LYS A 146 12.57 -9.53 -37.54
CA LYS A 146 11.36 -9.48 -38.38
C LYS A 146 10.33 -8.53 -37.78
N LYS A 147 9.41 -8.06 -38.63
CA LYS A 147 8.25 -7.32 -38.16
C LYS A 147 7.29 -8.21 -37.39
N MET A 148 6.54 -7.63 -36.46
CA MET A 148 5.38 -8.30 -35.89
C MET A 148 4.38 -8.66 -36.99
N ARG A 149 3.65 -9.77 -36.81
CA ARG A 149 2.70 -10.25 -37.82
C ARG A 149 1.49 -9.32 -38.00
N TYR A 150 1.04 -8.68 -36.92
CA TYR A 150 -0.18 -7.85 -36.87
C TYR A 150 0.05 -6.52 -36.12
N PRO A 151 0.98 -5.65 -36.58
CA PRO A 151 1.31 -4.38 -35.92
C PRO A 151 0.13 -3.42 -35.76
N GLU A 152 -0.84 -3.48 -36.66
CA GLU A 152 -2.05 -2.64 -36.67
C GLU A 152 -2.95 -2.82 -35.44
N LYS A 153 -2.74 -3.86 -34.63
CA LYS A 153 -3.48 -4.10 -33.39
C LYS A 153 -3.08 -3.15 -32.26
N ILE A 154 -1.93 -2.50 -32.38
CA ILE A 154 -1.43 -1.54 -31.40
C ILE A 154 -1.62 -0.15 -31.98
N LYS A 155 -2.69 0.55 -31.56
CA LYS A 155 -3.05 1.86 -32.14
C LYS A 155 -2.42 3.02 -31.38
N ASN A 156 -2.16 2.84 -30.09
CA ASN A 156 -1.67 3.88 -29.19
C ASN A 156 -0.77 3.29 -28.09
N LEU A 157 -0.20 4.20 -27.29
CA LEU A 157 0.67 3.89 -26.17
C LEU A 157 0.02 2.94 -25.13
N PHE A 158 -1.25 3.13 -24.83
CA PHE A 158 -1.98 2.30 -23.88
C PHE A 158 -2.18 0.87 -24.40
N ASP A 159 -2.46 0.72 -25.70
CA ASP A 159 -2.50 -0.60 -26.35
C ASP A 159 -1.14 -1.31 -26.27
N CYS A 160 -0.04 -0.59 -26.50
CA CYS A 160 1.31 -1.13 -26.41
C CYS A 160 1.66 -1.61 -24.99
N SER A 161 1.31 -0.82 -23.98
CA SER A 161 1.47 -1.17 -22.57
C SER A 161 0.72 -2.45 -22.20
N ILE A 162 -0.57 -2.53 -22.56
CA ILE A 162 -1.36 -3.75 -22.33
C ILE A 162 -0.79 -4.92 -23.14
N TYR A 163 -0.35 -4.69 -24.37
CA TYR A 163 0.21 -5.75 -25.21
C TYR A 163 1.44 -6.40 -24.57
N SER A 164 2.34 -5.61 -23.96
CA SER A 164 3.49 -6.13 -23.22
C SER A 164 3.08 -6.99 -22.02
N HIS A 165 2.08 -6.55 -21.25
CA HIS A 165 1.50 -7.37 -20.19
C HIS A 165 0.95 -8.69 -20.78
N CYS A 166 0.19 -8.63 -21.86
CA CYS A 166 -0.45 -9.79 -22.49
C CYS A 166 0.51 -10.75 -23.20
N ILE A 167 1.66 -10.32 -23.69
CA ILE A 167 2.61 -11.23 -24.34
C ILE A 167 3.56 -11.88 -23.33
N GLY A 168 3.67 -11.30 -22.12
CA GLY A 168 4.51 -11.78 -21.01
C GLY A 168 4.39 -13.28 -20.72
N PRO A 169 3.19 -13.87 -20.53
CA PRO A 169 3.05 -15.31 -20.27
C PRO A 169 3.65 -16.20 -21.37
N CYS A 170 3.60 -15.73 -22.62
CA CYS A 170 4.18 -16.45 -23.75
C CYS A 170 5.70 -16.34 -23.77
N LEU A 171 6.28 -15.17 -23.47
CA LEU A 171 7.72 -15.02 -23.30
C LEU A 171 8.23 -15.83 -22.09
N TYR A 172 7.52 -15.78 -20.96
CA TYR A 172 7.82 -16.61 -19.80
C TYR A 172 7.90 -18.09 -20.19
N LYS A 173 6.92 -18.58 -20.93
CA LYS A 173 6.90 -19.98 -21.38
C LYS A 173 8.02 -20.33 -22.35
N ASP A 174 8.38 -19.44 -23.27
CA ASP A 174 9.45 -19.68 -24.24
C ASP A 174 10.83 -19.78 -23.60
N PHE A 175 11.10 -18.93 -22.62
CA PHE A 175 12.42 -18.79 -22.02
C PHE A 175 12.51 -19.42 -20.62
N ASN A 176 11.41 -19.93 -20.09
CA ASN A 176 11.27 -20.44 -18.72
C ASN A 176 11.80 -19.45 -17.67
N ASN A 177 11.55 -18.16 -17.88
CA ASN A 177 12.07 -17.10 -17.02
C ASN A 177 10.99 -16.06 -16.69
N ARG A 178 10.62 -15.98 -15.40
CA ARG A 178 9.58 -15.07 -14.90
C ARG A 178 9.94 -13.59 -15.04
N CYS A 179 11.22 -13.27 -15.25
CA CYS A 179 11.70 -11.90 -15.44
C CYS A 179 11.17 -11.25 -16.72
N PHE A 180 10.71 -12.05 -17.69
CA PHE A 180 10.09 -11.58 -18.93
C PHE A 180 8.57 -11.38 -18.84
N LEU A 181 8.05 -11.25 -17.62
CA LEU A 181 6.70 -10.78 -17.36
C LEU A 181 6.70 -9.26 -17.20
N ASN A 182 5.63 -8.62 -17.68
CA ASN A 182 5.32 -7.20 -17.46
C ASN A 182 6.43 -6.24 -17.88
N LEU A 183 7.16 -6.59 -18.94
CA LEU A 183 8.31 -5.84 -19.42
C LEU A 183 7.93 -4.40 -19.80
N PRO A 184 8.80 -3.41 -19.55
CA PRO A 184 8.56 -2.04 -19.99
C PRO A 184 8.54 -1.96 -21.52
N ILE A 185 7.98 -0.86 -22.04
CA ILE A 185 7.82 -0.64 -23.47
C ILE A 185 8.42 0.69 -23.91
N LEU A 186 8.86 0.73 -25.17
CA LEU A 186 9.07 1.94 -25.93
C LEU A 186 8.02 2.01 -27.04
N PHE A 187 7.25 3.10 -27.05
CA PHE A 187 6.26 3.35 -28.08
C PHE A 187 6.66 4.55 -28.92
N ASN A 188 6.63 4.40 -30.23
CA ASN A 188 6.84 5.49 -31.19
C ASN A 188 5.49 6.09 -31.60
N HIS A 189 5.27 7.35 -31.29
CA HIS A 189 4.00 8.02 -31.60
C HIS A 189 3.77 8.28 -33.08
N GLN A 190 4.84 8.38 -33.89
CA GLN A 190 4.77 8.61 -35.33
C GLN A 190 4.51 7.30 -36.07
N THR A 191 5.34 6.28 -35.85
CA THR A 191 5.26 5.00 -36.58
C THR A 191 4.29 4.00 -35.97
N LYS A 192 3.80 4.27 -34.74
CA LYS A 192 3.01 3.34 -33.90
C LYS A 192 3.76 2.06 -33.56
N GLU A 193 5.09 2.07 -33.69
CA GLU A 193 5.93 0.95 -33.29
C GLU A 193 5.88 0.75 -31.77
N CYS A 194 5.69 -0.50 -31.36
CA CYS A 194 5.69 -0.92 -29.95
C CYS A 194 6.82 -1.92 -29.74
N VAL A 195 7.87 -1.48 -29.04
CA VAL A 195 9.04 -2.29 -28.72
C VAL A 195 8.99 -2.67 -27.24
N ILE A 196 9.11 -3.96 -26.96
CA ILE A 196 9.19 -4.46 -25.59
C ILE A 196 10.65 -4.47 -25.17
N ILE A 197 10.94 -4.00 -23.96
CA ILE A 197 12.28 -3.89 -23.41
C ILE A 197 12.56 -5.12 -22.55
N GLY A 198 13.63 -5.86 -22.86
CA GLY A 198 13.99 -7.14 -22.24
C GLY A 198 14.52 -7.06 -20.81
N THR A 199 14.58 -5.86 -20.22
CA THR A 199 15.02 -5.62 -18.83
C THR A 199 14.14 -4.58 -18.14
N HIS A 200 14.03 -4.71 -16.82
CA HIS A 200 13.37 -3.71 -15.95
C HIS A 200 14.34 -2.63 -15.44
N GLU A 201 15.64 -2.74 -15.72
CA GLU A 201 16.63 -1.74 -15.31
C GLU A 201 16.45 -0.42 -16.06
N GLU A 202 16.46 0.69 -15.31
CA GLU A 202 16.34 2.03 -15.88
C GLU A 202 17.70 2.69 -16.17
N LYS A 203 18.79 2.16 -15.59
CA LYS A 203 20.18 2.52 -15.86
C LYS A 203 21.09 1.37 -15.47
N ARG A 204 22.24 1.24 -16.13
CA ARG A 204 23.35 0.38 -15.74
C ARG A 204 24.67 1.11 -15.99
N ILE A 205 25.31 1.51 -14.89
CA ILE A 205 26.58 2.25 -14.87
C ILE A 205 27.66 1.56 -14.03
N HIS A 206 27.29 0.55 -13.25
CA HIS A 206 28.20 -0.25 -12.42
C HIS A 206 28.12 -1.70 -12.87
N ASN A 207 29.22 -2.45 -12.71
CA ASN A 207 29.32 -3.87 -13.10
C ASN A 207 28.92 -4.14 -14.57
N CYS A 208 29.27 -3.20 -15.46
CA CYS A 208 29.01 -3.26 -16.89
C CYS A 208 30.22 -2.76 -17.67
N GLN A 209 30.33 -3.13 -18.95
CA GLN A 209 31.41 -2.67 -19.82
C GLN A 209 30.90 -1.68 -20.89
N SER A 210 31.68 -0.63 -21.12
CA SER A 210 31.52 0.32 -22.23
C SER A 210 32.02 -0.26 -23.56
N GLY A 211 33.21 -0.88 -23.52
CA GLY A 211 33.87 -1.60 -24.63
C GLY A 211 34.17 -3.07 -24.30
N SER A 212 34.02 -3.96 -25.28
CA SER A 212 33.92 -5.42 -25.07
C SER A 212 35.27 -6.15 -24.98
N THR A 213 35.49 -6.88 -23.87
CA THR A 213 36.46 -7.98 -23.82
C THR A 213 35.96 -9.21 -23.04
N ASP A 214 35.00 -9.05 -22.12
CA ASP A 214 34.47 -10.17 -21.33
C ASP A 214 33.06 -10.58 -21.79
N GLN A 215 32.88 -11.84 -22.18
CA GLN A 215 31.61 -12.40 -22.64
C GLN A 215 30.57 -12.57 -21.52
N ASN A 216 30.97 -12.41 -20.25
CA ASN A 216 30.09 -12.59 -19.09
C ASN A 216 29.55 -11.26 -18.52
N ILE A 217 30.03 -10.11 -19.00
CA ILE A 217 29.66 -8.79 -18.46
C ILE A 217 28.74 -8.07 -19.45
N GLN A 218 27.60 -7.58 -18.95
CA GLN A 218 26.57 -6.94 -19.78
C GLN A 218 26.95 -5.48 -20.15
N ARG A 219 26.40 -4.97 -21.25
CA ARG A 219 26.68 -3.61 -21.74
C ARG A 219 26.08 -2.53 -20.83
N CYS A 220 26.80 -1.42 -20.63
CA CYS A 220 26.32 -0.26 -19.89
C CYS A 220 25.25 0.54 -20.67
N PHE A 221 24.31 1.15 -19.95
CA PHE A 221 23.33 2.07 -20.55
C PHE A 221 22.76 3.12 -19.58
N LEU A 222 22.44 4.31 -20.08
CA LEU A 222 21.89 5.43 -19.30
C LEU A 222 20.64 6.00 -19.98
N PRO A 223 19.62 6.41 -19.20
CA PRO A 223 18.45 7.05 -19.76
C PRO A 223 18.79 8.48 -20.18
N VAL A 224 18.26 8.92 -21.32
CA VAL A 224 18.45 10.28 -21.85
C VAL A 224 17.17 10.82 -22.50
N LYS A 225 17.08 12.15 -22.57
CA LYS A 225 16.04 12.88 -23.32
C LYS A 225 16.66 13.77 -24.39
N LYS A 226 16.69 13.28 -25.64
CA LYS A 226 17.20 14.05 -26.78
C LYS A 226 16.04 14.43 -27.70
N GLU A 227 16.19 15.52 -28.45
CA GLU A 227 15.19 15.94 -29.43
C GLU A 227 14.90 14.84 -30.45
N LYS A 228 15.93 14.14 -30.94
CA LYS A 228 15.79 12.98 -31.83
C LYS A 228 14.91 11.87 -31.23
N GLY A 229 14.84 11.77 -29.90
CA GLY A 229 14.01 10.83 -29.18
C GLY A 229 12.55 11.28 -28.97
N LYS A 230 12.13 12.46 -29.46
CA LYS A 230 10.81 13.05 -29.13
C LYS A 230 9.62 12.17 -29.48
N GLU A 231 9.72 11.33 -30.51
CA GLU A 231 8.67 10.39 -30.93
C GLU A 231 8.60 9.14 -30.04
N TRP A 232 9.64 8.84 -29.28
CA TRP A 232 9.69 7.71 -28.39
C TRP A 232 9.12 8.04 -27.02
N THR A 233 8.49 7.05 -26.39
CA THR A 233 7.95 7.15 -25.02
C THR A 233 8.23 5.87 -24.28
N TYR A 234 8.94 5.99 -23.16
CA TYR A 234 9.19 4.88 -22.26
C TYR A 234 8.06 4.77 -21.25
N ALA A 235 7.50 3.58 -21.10
CA ALA A 235 6.40 3.38 -20.17
C ALA A 235 6.39 1.95 -19.60
N SER A 236 5.67 1.78 -18.49
CA SER A 236 5.46 0.47 -17.90
C SER A 236 4.40 -0.34 -18.66
N SER A 237 4.29 -1.62 -18.34
CA SER A 237 3.13 -2.46 -18.70
C SER A 237 1.83 -2.07 -17.97
N PHE A 238 1.88 -1.10 -17.04
CA PHE A 238 0.78 -0.73 -16.15
C PHE A 238 0.54 0.78 -16.13
N ILE A 239 0.39 1.39 -17.30
CA ILE A 239 0.03 2.81 -17.40
C ILE A 239 -1.41 2.98 -16.88
N ARG A 240 -1.65 4.01 -16.06
CA ARG A 240 -2.99 4.32 -15.56
C ARG A 240 -3.93 4.67 -16.72
N THR A 241 -5.19 4.23 -16.68
CA THR A 241 -6.16 4.44 -17.77
C THR A 241 -6.50 5.92 -18.02
N ASP A 242 -6.40 6.73 -16.98
CA ASP A 242 -6.70 8.17 -16.95
C ASP A 242 -5.43 9.05 -17.10
N TYR A 243 -4.34 8.50 -17.64
CA TYR A 243 -3.04 9.18 -17.70
C TYR A 243 -3.08 10.50 -18.45
N MET A 244 -3.94 10.63 -19.46
CA MET A 244 -4.13 11.87 -20.21
C MET A 244 -4.61 13.05 -19.34
N THR A 245 -5.27 12.76 -18.21
CA THR A 245 -5.82 13.79 -17.29
C THR A 245 -5.03 13.92 -15.99
N LYS A 246 -4.17 12.94 -15.69
CA LYS A 246 -3.47 12.82 -14.40
C LYS A 246 -1.95 12.85 -14.52
N CYS A 247 -1.43 12.79 -15.75
CA CYS A 247 -0.01 12.89 -16.05
C CYS A 247 0.25 14.12 -16.94
N PRO A 248 1.48 14.65 -16.94
CA PRO A 248 1.86 15.75 -17.83
C PRO A 248 1.65 15.39 -19.31
N PRO A 249 1.33 16.36 -20.17
CA PRO A 249 1.23 16.13 -21.61
C PRO A 249 2.60 15.81 -22.22
N ARG A 250 2.60 15.29 -23.45
CA ARG A 250 3.82 14.91 -24.18
C ARG A 250 4.77 16.07 -24.41
N PHE A 251 4.24 17.23 -24.79
CA PHE A 251 5.03 18.42 -25.09
C PHE A 251 4.90 19.47 -23.97
N PRO A 252 5.94 20.29 -23.73
CA PRO A 252 5.88 21.49 -22.90
C PRO A 252 4.67 22.36 -23.24
N LEU A 253 4.13 23.04 -22.24
CA LEU A 253 3.02 23.98 -22.38
C LEU A 253 3.54 25.31 -22.94
N ASN A 254 3.11 25.67 -24.15
CA ASN A 254 3.54 26.92 -24.80
C ASN A 254 2.87 28.16 -24.21
N HIS A 255 3.61 29.27 -24.17
CA HIS A 255 3.14 30.56 -23.66
C HIS A 255 2.52 30.44 -22.27
N THR A 256 3.13 29.63 -21.42
CA THR A 256 2.66 29.38 -20.06
C THR A 256 3.75 29.45 -19.03
N MET A 257 3.35 29.81 -17.84
CA MET A 257 4.21 29.96 -16.68
C MET A 257 3.56 29.28 -15.48
N PHE A 258 4.27 28.32 -14.87
CA PHE A 258 3.85 27.72 -13.62
C PHE A 258 3.84 28.74 -12.47
N GLY A 259 2.77 28.68 -11.65
CA GLY A 259 2.60 29.53 -10.46
C GLY A 259 1.94 28.82 -9.29
N TYR A 260 1.71 29.57 -8.22
CA TYR A 260 1.10 29.12 -6.98
C TYR A 260 -0.16 29.94 -6.68
N PHE A 261 -1.30 29.27 -6.65
CA PHE A 261 -2.59 29.89 -6.40
C PHE A 261 -2.70 30.31 -4.95
N ASN A 262 -2.87 31.61 -4.71
CA ASN A 262 -3.14 32.17 -3.41
C ASN A 262 -4.66 32.17 -3.19
N TYR A 263 -5.13 31.26 -2.33
CA TYR A 263 -6.55 31.11 -2.02
C TYR A 263 -7.16 32.33 -1.31
N SER A 264 -6.34 33.22 -0.75
CA SER A 264 -6.81 34.42 -0.04
C SER A 264 -7.07 35.58 -1.01
N THR A 265 -6.26 35.71 -2.05
CA THR A 265 -6.40 36.77 -3.07
C THR A 265 -7.15 36.29 -4.31
N GLY A 266 -7.23 34.98 -4.53
CA GLY A 266 -7.77 34.39 -5.76
C GLY A 266 -6.82 34.50 -6.95
N GLU A 267 -5.55 34.84 -6.70
CA GLU A 267 -4.56 35.16 -7.74
C GLU A 267 -3.52 34.03 -7.87
N CYS A 268 -2.87 33.94 -9.03
CA CYS A 268 -1.78 33.00 -9.27
C CYS A 268 -0.44 33.74 -9.16
N GLU A 269 0.33 33.45 -8.12
CA GLU A 269 1.59 34.14 -7.83
C GLU A 269 2.80 33.36 -8.37
N THR A 270 3.80 34.05 -8.91
CA THR A 270 5.02 33.40 -9.44
C THR A 270 6.28 33.81 -8.70
N TYR A 271 6.58 33.07 -7.63
CA TYR A 271 7.73 33.32 -6.76
C TYR A 271 9.07 32.73 -7.24
N TYR A 272 9.19 32.29 -8.50
CA TYR A 272 10.40 31.59 -8.96
C TYR A 272 11.59 32.50 -9.29
N MET A 273 11.43 33.83 -9.23
CA MET A 273 12.51 34.81 -9.42
C MET A 273 13.64 34.72 -8.37
N ASN A 274 13.41 33.99 -7.26
CA ASN A 274 14.40 33.76 -6.20
C ASN A 274 15.17 32.43 -6.34
N HIS A 275 15.00 31.70 -7.44
CA HIS A 275 15.72 30.45 -7.72
C HIS A 275 16.90 30.67 -8.67
N GLU A 276 17.90 29.76 -8.64
CA GLU A 276 19.08 29.82 -9.53
C GLU A 276 18.66 29.93 -11.01
N LYS A 277 18.81 31.14 -11.56
CA LYS A 277 18.68 31.41 -12.99
C LYS A 277 19.88 30.82 -13.72
N ARG A 278 19.63 30.00 -14.75
CA ARG A 278 20.68 29.46 -15.61
C ARG A 278 20.36 29.78 -17.06
N THR A 279 21.29 30.42 -17.77
CA THR A 279 21.15 30.65 -19.20
C THR A 279 21.48 29.36 -19.94
N LEU A 280 20.46 28.70 -20.48
CA LEU A 280 20.56 27.41 -21.19
C LEU A 280 19.71 27.44 -22.45
N SER A 281 20.08 26.62 -23.44
CA SER A 281 19.16 26.37 -24.55
C SER A 281 17.91 25.64 -24.05
N PHE A 282 16.79 25.79 -24.76
CA PHE A 282 15.55 25.10 -24.42
C PHE A 282 15.76 23.58 -24.27
N SER A 283 16.50 22.98 -25.21
CA SER A 283 16.86 21.56 -25.16
C SER A 283 17.68 21.20 -23.92
N LYS A 284 18.74 21.96 -23.63
CA LYS A 284 19.61 21.72 -22.46
C LYS A 284 18.86 21.94 -21.15
N CYS A 285 17.88 22.83 -21.11
CA CYS A 285 17.06 23.08 -19.94
C CYS A 285 16.20 21.86 -19.57
N ILE A 286 15.53 21.24 -20.55
CA ILE A 286 14.76 20.00 -20.35
C ILE A 286 15.69 18.83 -20.00
N GLU A 287 16.81 18.68 -20.70
CA GLU A 287 17.81 17.64 -20.41
C GLU A 287 18.35 17.75 -18.98
N LYS A 288 18.65 18.97 -18.53
CA LYS A 288 19.18 19.21 -17.20
C LYS A 288 18.14 18.94 -16.11
N LEU A 289 16.87 19.28 -16.34
CA LEU A 289 15.78 18.88 -15.44
C LEU A 289 15.72 17.35 -15.32
N PHE A 290 15.79 16.63 -16.44
CA PHE A 290 15.75 15.17 -16.46
C PHE A 290 16.96 14.53 -15.74
N ASN A 291 18.16 15.07 -15.94
CA ASN A 291 19.40 14.55 -15.37
C ASN A 291 19.57 14.87 -13.87
N ASN A 292 18.85 15.86 -13.33
CA ASN A 292 18.92 16.25 -11.91
C ASN A 292 18.37 15.18 -10.93
N ILE A 293 17.83 14.05 -11.41
CA ILE A 293 17.33 12.97 -10.53
C ILE A 293 18.47 12.16 -9.87
N LYS A 294 19.74 12.25 -10.31
CA LYS A 294 20.80 11.33 -9.85
C LYS A 294 22.14 12.01 -9.58
N LYS A 295 22.31 12.48 -8.35
CA LYS A 295 23.53 12.21 -7.56
C LYS A 295 23.07 11.49 -6.30
N GLU A 296 23.25 10.17 -6.27
CA GLU A 296 22.83 9.31 -5.15
C GLU A 296 23.69 9.50 -3.87
N ASP A 297 24.65 10.44 -3.88
CA ASP A 297 25.57 10.70 -2.75
C ASP A 297 25.41 12.10 -2.10
N ASP A 298 24.56 12.99 -2.62
CA ASP A 298 24.40 14.34 -2.07
C ASP A 298 23.10 14.46 -1.26
N VAL A 299 23.24 14.32 0.07
CA VAL A 299 22.19 14.40 1.13
C VAL A 299 21.40 15.73 1.14
N ASN A 300 21.69 16.68 0.25
CA ASN A 300 21.14 18.05 0.28
C ASN A 300 20.39 18.53 -0.98
N ASN A 301 20.15 17.69 -1.99
CA ASN A 301 19.46 18.15 -3.20
C ASN A 301 18.02 17.64 -3.32
N SER A 302 17.07 18.51 -3.01
CA SER A 302 15.65 18.32 -3.38
C SER A 302 15.52 18.18 -4.91
N SER A 303 14.94 17.07 -5.36
CA SER A 303 14.75 16.80 -6.79
C SER A 303 13.77 17.80 -7.42
N PHE A 304 14.23 18.48 -8.47
CA PHE A 304 13.40 19.38 -9.27
C PHE A 304 12.54 18.56 -10.23
N LEU A 305 11.22 18.75 -10.23
CA LEU A 305 10.29 18.00 -11.08
C LEU A 305 9.58 18.87 -12.14
N TRP A 306 9.62 20.19 -11.98
CA TRP A 306 9.00 21.15 -12.87
C TRP A 306 10.04 22.19 -13.31
N GLY A 307 9.91 22.66 -14.54
CA GLY A 307 10.77 23.68 -15.11
C GLY A 307 9.98 24.73 -15.88
N VAL A 308 10.52 25.93 -15.92
CA VAL A 308 10.06 27.04 -16.75
C VAL A 308 11.24 27.55 -17.55
N TRP A 309 11.09 27.68 -18.86
CA TRP A 309 12.10 28.28 -19.72
C TRP A 309 11.52 29.52 -20.39
N THR A 310 12.30 30.58 -20.45
CA THR A 310 11.88 31.88 -20.97
C THR A 310 12.90 32.40 -21.97
N ILE A 311 12.46 32.90 -23.11
CA ILE A 311 13.37 33.55 -24.06
C ILE A 311 13.89 34.85 -23.44
N GLU A 312 15.20 35.10 -23.52
CA GLU A 312 15.79 36.39 -23.13
C GLU A 312 15.94 37.22 -24.40
N ASN A 313 15.11 38.25 -24.61
CA ASN A 313 15.37 39.35 -25.55
C ASN A 313 14.42 40.54 -25.35
N ASN A 314 14.83 41.70 -25.88
CA ASN A 314 14.23 43.03 -25.66
C ASN A 314 12.73 43.08 -25.95
N ALA A 315 12.02 43.85 -25.11
CA ALA A 315 10.61 43.73 -24.75
C ALA A 315 9.54 43.89 -25.87
N ASN A 316 9.86 43.93 -27.16
CA ASN A 316 8.90 44.31 -28.20
C ASN A 316 8.88 43.45 -29.48
N GLU A 317 9.50 42.27 -29.54
CA GLU A 317 9.36 41.36 -30.70
C GLU A 317 8.68 40.04 -30.32
N LYS A 318 7.59 39.71 -31.06
CA LYS A 318 7.00 38.36 -31.10
C LYS A 318 8.01 37.39 -31.69
N THR A 319 8.92 36.91 -30.87
CA THR A 319 9.94 35.95 -31.27
C THR A 319 9.35 34.55 -31.19
N ASN A 320 8.99 34.01 -32.36
CA ASN A 320 8.61 32.61 -32.49
C ASN A 320 9.81 31.74 -32.07
N LEU A 321 9.61 30.79 -31.16
CA LEU A 321 10.61 29.76 -30.87
C LEU A 321 10.81 28.93 -32.14
N THR A 322 11.91 29.17 -32.87
CA THR A 322 12.20 28.51 -34.15
C THR A 322 13.08 27.29 -33.99
N SER A 323 13.88 27.22 -32.92
CA SER A 323 14.85 26.15 -32.67
C SER A 323 14.88 25.69 -31.21
N MET A 324 15.21 24.41 -31.02
CA MET A 324 15.49 23.82 -29.71
C MET A 324 16.78 24.37 -29.06
N ASP A 325 17.64 25.01 -29.86
CA ASP A 325 18.91 25.58 -29.43
C ASP A 325 18.84 27.06 -29.04
N ASN A 326 17.67 27.70 -29.20
CA ASN A 326 17.46 29.05 -28.69
C ASN A 326 17.81 29.13 -27.19
N THR A 327 18.57 30.15 -26.82
CA THR A 327 19.04 30.40 -25.45
C THR A 327 18.05 31.25 -24.68
N GLY A 328 17.90 30.94 -23.39
CA GLY A 328 16.99 31.67 -22.51
C GLY A 328 17.25 31.36 -21.05
N SER A 329 16.49 32.00 -20.16
CA SER A 329 16.54 31.70 -18.73
C SER A 329 15.80 30.39 -18.44
N CYS A 330 16.49 29.46 -17.81
CA CYS A 330 15.95 28.20 -17.32
C CYS A 330 15.77 28.27 -15.79
N TYR A 331 14.57 27.98 -15.32
CA TYR A 331 14.20 27.93 -13.91
C TYR A 331 13.71 26.53 -13.55
N PHE A 332 14.18 25.99 -12.42
CA PHE A 332 13.72 24.71 -11.89
C PHE A 332 12.96 24.92 -10.59
N LEU A 333 11.78 24.32 -10.50
CA LEU A 333 10.88 24.47 -9.36
C LEU A 333 10.92 23.21 -8.48
N ARG A 334 11.07 23.42 -7.17
CA ARG A 334 11.07 22.35 -6.15
C ARG A 334 9.66 22.05 -5.63
N LYS A 335 8.79 23.06 -5.56
CA LYS A 335 7.41 22.93 -5.10
C LYS A 335 6.48 22.65 -6.28
N LYS A 336 5.43 21.87 -6.02
CA LYS A 336 4.39 21.56 -7.01
C LYS A 336 3.63 22.83 -7.37
N PRO A 337 3.61 23.26 -8.64
CA PRO A 337 2.80 24.40 -9.06
C PRO A 337 1.31 24.06 -8.92
N THR A 338 0.52 25.04 -8.46
CA THR A 338 -0.93 24.88 -8.22
C THR A 338 -1.79 25.64 -9.24
N CYS A 339 -1.18 26.49 -10.07
CA CYS A 339 -1.84 27.17 -11.18
C CYS A 339 -0.87 27.37 -12.36
N VAL A 340 -1.44 27.74 -13.51
CA VAL A 340 -0.73 28.04 -14.76
C VAL A 340 -1.21 29.40 -15.25
N LEU A 341 -0.28 30.30 -15.54
CA LEU A 341 -0.55 31.60 -16.13
C LEU A 341 -0.24 31.58 -17.62
N LYS A 342 -1.05 32.30 -18.40
CA LYS A 342 -0.75 32.54 -19.82
C LYS A 342 0.26 33.68 -19.89
N LYS A 343 1.45 33.39 -20.39
CA LYS A 343 2.53 34.37 -20.52
C LYS A 343 3.34 34.12 -21.78
N GLU A 344 3.39 35.15 -22.63
CA GLU A 344 4.12 35.07 -23.89
C GLU A 344 5.60 34.75 -23.66
N ASN A 345 6.18 34.00 -24.59
CA ASN A 345 7.56 33.55 -24.58
C ASN A 345 8.02 32.72 -23.35
N HIS A 346 7.07 32.19 -22.56
CA HIS A 346 7.33 31.27 -21.46
C HIS A 346 6.88 29.86 -21.82
N PHE A 347 7.64 28.85 -21.38
CA PHE A 347 7.36 27.45 -21.64
C PHE A 347 7.46 26.66 -20.34
N SER A 348 6.36 26.03 -19.94
CA SER A 348 6.29 25.25 -18.70
C SER A 348 6.34 23.75 -19.00
N PHE A 349 7.21 23.03 -18.31
CA PHE A 349 7.47 21.61 -18.60
C PHE A 349 7.80 20.83 -17.34
N THR A 350 7.80 19.50 -17.43
CA THR A 350 8.04 18.62 -16.29
C THR A 350 9.13 17.63 -16.61
N ILE A 351 9.55 16.85 -15.62
CA ILE A 351 10.51 15.79 -15.86
C ILE A 351 10.03 14.73 -16.87
N LEU A 352 8.71 14.58 -17.06
CA LEU A 352 8.09 13.60 -17.95
C LEU A 352 7.83 14.11 -19.37
N THR A 353 7.95 15.42 -19.63
CA THR A 353 7.73 15.99 -20.97
C THR A 353 8.87 15.64 -21.93
N ALA A 354 8.57 15.54 -23.22
CA ALA A 354 9.56 15.33 -24.27
C ALA A 354 10.49 16.54 -24.41
N ASN A 355 11.72 16.30 -24.87
CA ASN A 355 12.67 17.34 -25.24
C ASN A 355 12.35 17.89 -26.64
N SER A 356 11.17 18.48 -26.81
CA SER A 356 10.70 19.12 -28.04
C SER A 356 9.46 19.96 -27.72
N PHE A 357 9.19 21.03 -28.46
CA PHE A 357 7.95 21.79 -28.37
C PHE A 357 7.04 21.52 -29.58
N ASN A 358 5.73 21.72 -29.40
CA ASN A 358 4.76 21.65 -30.49
C ASN A 358 4.01 22.98 -30.56
N LEU A 359 4.30 23.82 -31.56
CA LEU A 359 3.69 25.15 -31.71
C LEU A 359 2.17 25.11 -31.90
N ASN A 360 1.64 24.01 -32.45
CA ASN A 360 0.22 23.82 -32.75
C ASN A 360 -0.55 23.19 -31.58
N GLN A 361 -0.02 23.26 -30.36
CA GLN A 361 -0.63 22.65 -29.18
C GLN A 361 -1.87 23.44 -28.73
N ASN A 362 -3.06 22.86 -28.95
CA ASN A 362 -4.33 23.37 -28.42
C ASN A 362 -4.64 22.71 -27.06
N ILE A 363 -4.11 23.26 -25.98
CA ILE A 363 -4.54 22.91 -24.61
C ILE A 363 -5.30 24.11 -24.04
N ILE A 364 -6.58 23.89 -23.71
CA ILE A 364 -7.45 24.90 -23.10
C ILE A 364 -7.37 24.73 -21.58
N TYR A 365 -7.02 25.82 -20.88
CA TYR A 365 -7.06 25.89 -19.42
C TYR A 365 -7.84 27.15 -18.99
N PRO A 366 -8.53 27.12 -17.83
CA PRO A 366 -9.28 28.28 -17.34
C PRO A 366 -8.36 29.49 -17.14
N GLU A 367 -8.78 30.66 -17.60
CA GLU A 367 -8.00 31.89 -17.48
C GLU A 367 -8.01 32.40 -16.03
N ILE A 368 -6.82 32.72 -15.50
CA ILE A 368 -6.61 33.38 -14.20
C ILE A 368 -5.80 34.65 -14.48
N LYS A 369 -6.22 35.81 -13.94
CA LYS A 369 -5.55 37.10 -14.18
C LYS A 369 -4.13 37.09 -13.57
N ASP A 370 -3.16 37.57 -14.36
CA ASP A 370 -1.76 37.78 -13.94
C ASP A 370 -1.62 39.16 -13.28
N ASN A 371 -0.81 39.26 -12.23
CA ASN A 371 -0.37 40.53 -11.66
C ASN A 371 1.14 40.50 -11.42
N SER A 372 1.93 40.51 -12.50
CA SER A 372 3.35 40.78 -12.38
C SER A 372 3.55 42.28 -12.12
N SER A 373 3.50 42.69 -10.85
CA SER A 373 3.99 44.00 -10.45
C SER A 373 5.50 44.07 -10.75
N LYS A 374 5.86 44.82 -11.79
CA LYS A 374 7.22 45.33 -11.99
C LYS A 374 7.58 46.16 -10.76
N VAL A 375 8.37 45.61 -9.84
CA VAL A 375 9.13 46.43 -8.90
C VAL A 375 10.59 46.31 -9.31
N GLY A 376 11.04 47.36 -10.00
CA GLY A 376 12.43 47.57 -10.34
C GLY A 376 13.28 47.66 -9.08
N ALA A 377 14.56 47.37 -9.27
CA ALA A 377 15.60 47.53 -8.27
C ALA A 377 15.55 48.92 -7.61
N SER A 378 15.41 48.94 -6.29
CA SER A 378 15.99 49.99 -5.45
C SER A 378 16.15 49.48 -4.02
N LEU A 379 17.41 49.33 -3.62
CA LEU A 379 17.85 49.26 -2.23
C LEU A 379 17.25 50.44 -1.47
N ILE A 380 16.39 50.17 -0.48
CA ILE A 380 16.12 51.12 0.60
C ILE A 380 16.07 50.36 1.92
N HIS A 381 17.13 50.52 2.71
CA HIS A 381 17.11 50.33 4.15
C HIS A 381 16.09 51.29 4.76
N PHE A 382 15.10 50.81 5.52
CA PHE A 382 14.55 51.60 6.62
C PHE A 382 14.06 50.72 7.78
N LYS A 383 14.32 51.30 8.96
CA LYS A 383 14.19 50.80 10.34
C LYS A 383 12.75 50.49 10.75
N ASP A 384 12.62 49.66 11.78
CA ASP A 384 11.42 49.51 12.60
C ASP A 384 10.77 50.85 12.96
N PRO A 385 9.43 50.91 12.96
CA PRO A 385 8.77 51.42 14.16
C PRO A 385 7.50 50.65 14.57
N LYS A 386 7.49 50.30 15.86
CA LYS A 386 6.42 50.35 16.87
C LYS A 386 4.94 50.26 16.43
N GLN A 387 4.27 49.30 17.09
CA GLN A 387 2.84 49.23 17.46
C GLN A 387 2.00 50.49 17.23
N THR A 388 0.87 50.32 16.56
CA THR A 388 -0.41 50.88 17.01
C THR A 388 -1.57 49.97 16.63
N ASN A 389 -2.36 49.59 17.62
CA ASN A 389 -3.66 48.96 17.49
C ASN A 389 -4.64 49.92 16.79
N LYS A 390 -5.38 49.43 15.79
CA LYS A 390 -6.75 49.89 15.53
C LYS A 390 -7.60 48.75 14.98
N ARG A 391 -8.54 48.31 15.82
CA ARG A 391 -9.70 47.49 15.46
C ARG A 391 -10.60 48.29 14.52
N VAL A 392 -11.17 47.63 13.50
CA VAL A 392 -12.43 48.04 12.88
C VAL A 392 -13.35 46.81 12.86
N LEU A 393 -14.49 46.96 13.55
CA LEU A 393 -15.65 46.07 13.55
C LEU A 393 -16.48 46.26 12.27
N TYR A 394 -17.08 45.18 11.78
CA TYR A 394 -18.49 45.13 11.32
C TYR A 394 -19.02 43.74 11.74
N GLU A 395 -19.76 43.68 12.84
CA GLU A 395 -21.23 43.71 12.91
C GLU A 395 -21.94 42.52 12.26
N ASN A 396 -22.59 41.78 13.16
CA ASN A 396 -23.56 40.74 12.91
C ASN A 396 -24.78 41.28 12.17
N ASN A 397 -25.39 40.45 11.31
CA ASN A 397 -26.84 40.31 11.40
C ASN A 397 -27.32 38.88 11.10
N LYS A 398 -28.25 38.46 11.97
CA LYS A 398 -28.83 37.13 12.09
C LYS A 398 -29.92 36.87 11.04
N LYS A 399 -30.00 35.60 10.64
CA LYS A 399 -31.19 34.76 10.35
C LYS A 399 -32.50 35.47 9.98
N SER A 400 -33.05 35.10 8.82
CA SER A 400 -34.48 34.76 8.73
C SER A 400 -34.69 33.46 7.93
N LYS A 401 -35.48 32.56 8.52
CA LYS A 401 -36.09 31.39 7.85
C LYS A 401 -37.40 31.87 7.23
N ARG A 402 -37.68 31.48 5.99
CA ARG A 402 -39.06 31.29 5.51
C ARG A 402 -39.13 30.07 4.58
N ASN A 403 -40.00 29.15 4.97
CA ASN A 403 -40.42 27.99 4.18
C ASN A 403 -41.27 28.46 2.99
N VAL A 404 -40.94 28.01 1.80
CA VAL A 404 -41.89 27.90 0.68
C VAL A 404 -41.77 26.49 0.13
N ARG A 405 -42.80 25.68 0.40
CA ARG A 405 -43.09 24.46 -0.36
C ARG A 405 -43.71 24.91 -1.69
N THR A 406 -43.22 24.39 -2.81
CA THR A 406 -44.03 23.76 -3.87
C THR A 406 -43.18 23.22 -5.01
N ASN A 407 -43.53 21.99 -5.41
CA ASN A 407 -43.39 21.34 -6.71
C ASN A 407 -41.99 20.93 -7.22
N MET A 408 -41.72 19.63 -7.04
CA MET A 408 -40.79 18.88 -7.88
C MET A 408 -41.24 18.98 -9.34
N ASN A 409 -40.36 19.48 -10.19
CA ASN A 409 -40.28 19.11 -11.59
C ASN A 409 -38.87 18.56 -11.85
N SER A 410 -38.83 17.33 -12.34
CA SER A 410 -37.67 16.70 -13.00
C SER A 410 -37.20 17.51 -14.21
N VAL A 411 -36.02 17.13 -14.76
CA VAL A 411 -35.36 17.54 -16.05
C VAL A 411 -34.04 18.28 -15.76
N ASN A 412 -32.83 17.91 -16.23
CA ASN A 412 -32.40 16.98 -17.29
C ASN A 412 -30.98 16.40 -17.04
N LEU A 413 -30.77 15.16 -17.50
CA LEU A 413 -29.44 14.62 -17.81
C LEU A 413 -28.78 15.49 -18.89
N PHE A 414 -27.49 15.82 -18.72
CA PHE A 414 -26.70 16.43 -19.78
C PHE A 414 -26.50 15.44 -20.94
N THR A 415 -27.09 15.78 -22.08
CA THR A 415 -26.95 15.19 -23.40
C THR A 415 -25.56 15.42 -24.00
N ILE A 416 -25.00 14.37 -24.60
CA ILE A 416 -23.83 14.41 -25.48
C ILE A 416 -24.25 15.00 -26.83
N PRO A 417 -23.56 16.02 -27.38
CA PRO A 417 -23.82 16.48 -28.74
C PRO A 417 -23.41 15.42 -29.76
N SER A 418 -24.38 15.06 -30.60
CA SER A 418 -24.29 14.18 -31.74
C SER A 418 -23.68 14.88 -32.96
N THR A 419 -22.46 14.53 -33.32
CA THR A 419 -22.00 14.58 -34.73
C THR A 419 -20.95 13.49 -34.96
N LEU A 420 -21.40 12.26 -35.19
CA LEU A 420 -20.65 11.25 -35.92
C LEU A 420 -21.62 10.66 -36.93
N ASN A 421 -21.42 11.11 -38.17
CA ASN A 421 -22.24 10.76 -39.31
C ASN A 421 -22.17 9.25 -39.54
N THR A 422 -23.34 8.63 -39.47
CA THR A 422 -23.60 7.23 -39.79
C THR A 422 -23.50 7.03 -41.30
N ASN A 423 -22.72 6.03 -41.73
CA ASN A 423 -23.06 5.18 -42.87
C ASN A 423 -22.15 3.95 -42.85
N GLU A 424 -22.63 2.87 -42.23
CA GLU A 424 -22.66 1.55 -42.86
C GLU A 424 -23.51 0.61 -42.01
N LYS A 425 -24.59 0.13 -42.63
CA LYS A 425 -25.55 -0.81 -42.07
C LYS A 425 -25.01 -2.23 -42.23
N GLU A 426 -24.92 -3.00 -41.15
CA GLU A 426 -25.03 -4.46 -41.24
C GLU A 426 -26.13 -4.98 -40.32
N LYS A 427 -26.99 -5.81 -40.94
CA LYS A 427 -28.25 -6.33 -40.44
C LYS A 427 -28.04 -7.32 -39.29
N TYR A 428 -28.72 -7.08 -38.18
CA TYR A 428 -28.95 -8.07 -37.13
C TYR A 428 -29.97 -9.12 -37.60
N ASN A 429 -29.58 -10.39 -37.65
CA ASN A 429 -30.52 -11.50 -37.61
C ASN A 429 -30.90 -11.78 -36.16
N LYS A 430 -32.16 -11.50 -35.82
CA LYS A 430 -32.85 -12.01 -34.64
C LYS A 430 -33.13 -13.49 -34.87
N ASN A 431 -32.56 -14.36 -34.04
CA ASN A 431 -33.17 -15.56 -33.48
C ASN A 431 -32.07 -16.38 -32.79
N GLU A 432 -31.97 -16.24 -31.47
CA GLU A 432 -31.69 -17.35 -30.55
C GLU A 432 -31.74 -16.80 -29.11
N VAL A 433 -32.91 -16.98 -28.49
CA VAL A 433 -33.07 -16.90 -27.04
C VAL A 433 -32.74 -18.27 -26.49
N LYS A 434 -31.77 -18.39 -25.58
CA LYS A 434 -31.92 -19.06 -24.27
C LYS A 434 -30.60 -19.21 -23.48
N ASN A 435 -30.73 -18.88 -22.19
CA ASN A 435 -30.03 -19.40 -21.02
C ASN A 435 -28.61 -18.90 -20.71
N TYR A 436 -28.57 -17.87 -19.86
CA TYR A 436 -27.45 -17.53 -19.00
C TYR A 436 -27.13 -18.66 -18.00
N PRO A 437 -25.83 -19.01 -17.82
CA PRO A 437 -25.32 -19.45 -16.55
C PRO A 437 -24.50 -18.32 -15.92
N ASN A 438 -25.00 -17.83 -14.78
CA ASN A 438 -24.27 -17.09 -13.77
C ASN A 438 -22.97 -17.84 -13.41
N ASN A 439 -21.81 -17.16 -13.47
CA ASN A 439 -20.59 -17.60 -12.79
C ASN A 439 -19.85 -16.37 -12.23
N ASN A 440 -20.24 -16.02 -11.01
CA ASN A 440 -19.41 -15.27 -10.06
C ASN A 440 -18.34 -16.22 -9.49
N ILE A 441 -17.07 -15.81 -9.44
CA ILE A 441 -16.10 -16.10 -8.36
C ILE A 441 -14.87 -15.20 -8.56
N SER A 442 -14.42 -14.62 -7.45
CA SER A 442 -13.67 -13.37 -7.30
C SER A 442 -12.14 -13.45 -7.39
N TYR A 443 -11.60 -12.42 -8.04
CA TYR A 443 -10.22 -11.95 -8.31
C TYR A 443 -9.20 -11.89 -7.14
N ILE A 444 -9.53 -12.27 -5.91
CA ILE A 444 -8.77 -11.85 -4.71
C ILE A 444 -7.65 -12.83 -4.29
N GLN A 445 -7.62 -14.06 -4.80
CA GLN A 445 -6.68 -15.09 -4.31
C GLN A 445 -5.29 -15.13 -4.98
N LYS A 446 -5.00 -14.34 -6.03
CA LYS A 446 -3.72 -14.46 -6.77
C LYS A 446 -2.68 -13.35 -6.50
N VAL A 447 -3.05 -12.29 -5.79
CA VAL A 447 -2.18 -11.10 -5.63
C VAL A 447 -1.22 -11.22 -4.42
N HIS A 448 -1.48 -12.13 -3.47
CA HIS A 448 -0.80 -12.12 -2.16
C HIS A 448 0.47 -12.96 -2.04
N SER A 449 0.76 -13.87 -2.98
CA SER A 449 1.97 -14.71 -2.87
C SER A 449 3.24 -14.08 -3.44
N SER A 450 3.16 -12.94 -4.16
CA SER A 450 4.33 -12.35 -4.84
C SER A 450 4.98 -11.15 -4.11
N PHE A 451 4.47 -10.75 -2.94
CA PHE A 451 4.90 -9.52 -2.26
C PHE A 451 5.91 -9.72 -1.12
N VAL A 452 6.29 -10.96 -0.78
CA VAL A 452 7.04 -11.24 0.47
C VAL A 452 8.57 -11.31 0.31
N ASN A 453 9.12 -11.42 -0.90
CA ASN A 453 10.54 -11.85 -1.06
C ASN A 453 11.57 -10.81 -1.54
N SER A 454 11.30 -9.50 -1.61
CA SER A 454 12.26 -8.59 -2.27
C SER A 454 12.54 -7.25 -1.59
N ARG A 455 12.71 -7.19 -0.25
CA ARG A 455 13.31 -6.00 0.40
C ARG A 455 13.98 -6.31 1.75
N PHE A 456 15.11 -7.01 1.81
CA PHE A 456 16.05 -6.81 2.92
C PHE A 456 17.49 -7.04 2.42
N ASN A 457 18.21 -5.94 2.21
CA ASN A 457 19.66 -5.87 2.37
C ASN A 457 19.96 -4.45 2.88
N LEU A 458 20.41 -4.39 4.12
CA LEU A 458 20.80 -3.22 4.90
C LEU A 458 22.31 -3.00 4.75
N HIS A 459 22.74 -1.74 4.75
CA HIS A 459 24.01 -1.35 5.33
C HIS A 459 23.75 -0.24 6.36
N GLN A 460 24.50 -0.38 7.46
CA GLN A 460 24.41 0.27 8.76
C GLN A 460 24.69 1.77 8.71
N ASP A 461 24.26 2.48 9.76
CA ASP A 461 25.23 3.32 10.46
C ASP A 461 24.98 3.36 11.97
N SER A 462 26.09 3.19 12.68
CA SER A 462 26.20 2.92 14.10
C SER A 462 26.28 4.20 14.93
N SER A 463 25.42 4.33 15.95
CA SER A 463 25.79 4.96 17.23
C SER A 463 24.64 4.81 18.21
N PHE A 464 24.78 3.94 19.21
CA PHE A 464 24.26 4.11 20.57
C PHE A 464 24.58 2.83 21.35
N LYS A 465 25.62 2.87 22.19
CA LYS A 465 25.88 1.83 23.19
C LYS A 465 24.86 1.99 24.34
N PRO A 466 24.17 0.92 24.77
CA PRO A 466 23.26 0.99 25.91
C PRO A 466 24.05 1.01 27.23
N ILE A 467 23.85 2.05 28.04
CA ILE A 467 24.28 2.08 29.44
C ILE A 467 23.15 1.45 30.26
N HIS A 468 23.26 0.16 30.58
CA HIS A 468 22.45 -0.48 31.62
C HIS A 468 23.26 -0.52 32.93
N LYS A 469 22.98 0.41 33.85
CA LYS A 469 23.23 0.18 35.28
C LYS A 469 21.92 -0.29 35.91
N MET A 470 21.90 -1.56 36.29
CA MET A 470 20.87 -2.17 37.12
C MET A 470 20.82 -1.45 38.48
N ILE A 471 19.63 -1.01 38.89
CA ILE A 471 19.33 -0.79 40.30
C ILE A 471 18.57 -2.04 40.75
N GLN A 472 19.25 -2.96 41.42
CA GLN A 472 18.62 -4.00 42.23
C GLN A 472 17.97 -3.32 43.44
N MET A 473 16.66 -3.45 43.58
CA MET A 473 15.99 -3.26 44.87
C MET A 473 15.68 -4.63 45.45
N ASN A 474 16.42 -4.99 46.49
CA ASN A 474 16.07 -6.05 47.44
C ASN A 474 14.84 -5.59 48.22
N ILE A 475 13.74 -6.34 48.14
CA ILE A 475 12.67 -6.25 49.12
C ILE A 475 12.38 -7.67 49.61
N SER A 476 12.63 -7.83 50.89
CA SER A 476 12.42 -9.00 51.73
C SER A 476 10.97 -9.47 51.69
N THR A 477 10.81 -10.78 51.56
CA THR A 477 9.58 -11.50 51.84
C THR A 477 9.28 -11.45 53.34
N ASP A 478 8.15 -10.86 53.72
CA ASP A 478 7.50 -11.19 54.98
C ASP A 478 6.05 -11.63 54.71
N ASN A 479 5.85 -12.93 54.89
CA ASN A 479 4.55 -13.58 54.94
C ASN A 479 3.87 -13.25 56.25
N LYS A 480 2.65 -12.69 56.22
CA LYS A 480 1.63 -12.99 57.25
C LYS A 480 0.25 -13.12 56.62
N LEU A 481 -0.25 -14.36 56.68
CA LEU A 481 -1.64 -14.78 56.61
C LEU A 481 -2.53 -13.90 57.50
N TYR A 482 -3.78 -13.65 57.08
CA TYR A 482 -4.95 -13.82 57.96
C TYR A 482 -6.25 -13.99 57.17
N ASP A 483 -7.06 -14.89 57.75
CA ASP A 483 -8.29 -15.50 57.30
C ASP A 483 -9.52 -14.59 57.16
N ASN A 484 -10.46 -15.10 56.36
CA ASN A 484 -11.88 -14.75 56.38
C ASN A 484 -12.47 -14.85 57.81
N ASN A 485 -13.30 -13.87 58.18
CA ASN A 485 -14.53 -14.15 58.91
C ASN A 485 -15.58 -13.04 58.77
N ASN A 486 -16.82 -13.50 58.51
CA ASN A 486 -18.07 -12.75 58.42
C ASN A 486 -18.58 -12.30 59.79
N GLN A 487 -19.26 -11.15 59.85
CA GLN A 487 -20.53 -10.89 60.59
C GLN A 487 -21.00 -9.46 60.23
N LYS A 488 -22.10 -9.29 59.46
CA LYS A 488 -23.51 -9.06 59.88
C LYS A 488 -23.66 -7.83 60.82
N SER A 489 -24.58 -6.89 60.66
CA SER A 489 -25.74 -6.74 59.75
C SER A 489 -26.41 -5.36 59.95
N ASN A 490 -27.40 -5.07 59.09
CA ASN A 490 -28.58 -4.18 59.24
C ASN A 490 -28.51 -2.94 58.32
N ASN A 491 -29.44 -2.65 57.41
CA ASN A 491 -30.85 -3.02 57.31
C ASN A 491 -31.30 -3.18 55.85
N SER A 492 -32.41 -3.90 55.73
CA SER A 492 -33.06 -4.49 54.56
C SER A 492 -34.15 -3.64 53.90
N ASN A 493 -34.52 -4.04 52.67
CA ASN A 493 -35.81 -3.89 51.97
C ASN A 493 -36.11 -2.51 51.34
N ASN A 494 -36.77 -2.38 50.19
CA ASN A 494 -37.12 -3.24 49.05
C ASN A 494 -37.78 -2.31 48.00
N ILE A 495 -37.59 -2.61 46.71
CA ILE A 495 -38.52 -2.38 45.57
C ILE A 495 -38.97 -0.94 45.25
N MET A 496 -38.60 -0.45 44.06
CA MET A 496 -39.53 0.07 43.02
C MET A 496 -38.70 0.37 41.75
N ASN A 497 -38.97 -0.32 40.64
CA ASN A 497 -39.88 0.09 39.56
C ASN A 497 -39.56 1.44 38.93
N GLY A 498 -39.44 1.40 37.59
CA GLY A 498 -39.07 2.52 36.76
C GLY A 498 -39.95 3.75 36.96
N ILE A 499 -39.28 4.89 37.13
CA ILE A 499 -39.84 6.20 36.84
C ILE A 499 -38.79 6.93 36.00
N SER A 500 -39.20 7.27 34.79
CA SER A 500 -38.58 8.26 33.91
C SER A 500 -38.16 9.49 34.71
N VAL A 501 -36.86 9.72 34.88
CA VAL A 501 -36.38 11.02 35.35
C VAL A 501 -36.34 11.96 34.15
N ILE A 502 -37.48 12.59 33.92
CA ILE A 502 -37.57 13.91 33.29
C ILE A 502 -36.63 14.81 34.10
N GLN A 503 -35.51 15.22 33.50
CA GLN A 503 -34.66 16.25 34.08
C GLN A 503 -35.49 17.52 34.22
N ARG A 504 -35.79 17.90 35.47
CA ARG A 504 -36.28 19.22 35.82
C ARG A 504 -35.27 20.26 35.34
N ASN A 505 -35.72 21.16 34.48
CA ASN A 505 -35.03 22.40 34.18
C ASN A 505 -34.84 23.22 35.46
N PRO A 506 -33.61 23.61 35.84
CA PRO A 506 -33.40 24.84 36.58
C PRO A 506 -33.41 25.97 35.55
N SER A 507 -34.47 26.77 35.58
CA SER A 507 -34.49 28.06 34.89
C SER A 507 -33.63 29.08 35.64
N ILE A 508 -32.89 29.88 34.85
CA ILE A 508 -32.11 31.10 35.20
C ILE A 508 -30.69 30.78 35.69
N GLY A 509 -29.59 31.14 35.03
CA GLY A 509 -29.35 31.85 33.78
C GLY A 509 -27.84 32.03 33.64
N GLU A 510 -27.20 31.26 32.77
CA GLU A 510 -25.85 31.52 32.28
C GLU A 510 -25.83 31.11 30.80
N ASN A 511 -25.30 31.97 29.94
CA ASN A 511 -25.05 31.67 28.53
C ASN A 511 -24.05 30.50 28.43
N GLN A 512 -24.53 29.26 28.52
CA GLN A 512 -23.68 28.08 28.33
C GLN A 512 -23.40 27.92 26.83
N ASN A 513 -22.23 28.39 26.40
CA ASN A 513 -21.66 27.99 25.13
C ASN A 513 -21.31 26.49 25.26
N GLY A 514 -22.24 25.62 24.85
CA GLY A 514 -21.97 24.19 24.77
C GLY A 514 -20.75 23.94 23.88
N ASN A 515 -19.90 22.97 24.26
CA ASN A 515 -18.71 22.65 23.47
C ASN A 515 -19.13 22.11 22.09
N PRO A 516 -18.86 22.84 20.99
CA PRO A 516 -19.28 22.43 19.66
C PRO A 516 -18.55 21.17 19.16
N GLN A 517 -17.42 20.82 19.76
CA GLN A 517 -16.64 19.63 19.41
C GLN A 517 -16.98 18.42 20.28
N LYS A 518 -17.95 18.52 21.21
CA LYS A 518 -18.22 17.48 22.22
C LYS A 518 -18.37 16.08 21.62
N GLU A 519 -19.25 15.93 20.64
CA GLU A 519 -19.53 14.63 19.97
C GLU A 519 -18.28 14.09 19.26
N TYR A 520 -17.55 14.93 18.53
CA TYR A 520 -16.32 14.52 17.86
C TYR A 520 -15.27 14.04 18.85
N MET A 521 -15.15 14.71 20.00
CA MET A 521 -14.13 14.44 21.02
C MET A 521 -14.41 13.20 21.86
N GLU A 522 -15.62 12.62 21.80
CA GLU A 522 -15.94 11.36 22.47
C GLU A 522 -15.01 10.23 22.02
N ARG A 523 -14.55 10.25 20.75
CA ARG A 523 -13.64 9.24 20.21
C ARG A 523 -12.29 9.14 20.93
N PHE A 524 -11.89 10.19 21.65
CA PHE A 524 -10.65 10.22 22.40
C PHE A 524 -10.84 9.84 23.86
N ASP A 525 -12.05 9.50 24.30
CA ASP A 525 -12.32 9.04 25.66
C ASP A 525 -11.95 7.57 25.87
N ILE A 526 -10.66 7.25 25.74
CA ILE A 526 -10.13 5.89 25.84
C ILE A 526 -10.59 5.18 27.12
N PRO A 527 -10.56 5.80 28.31
CA PRO A 527 -11.03 5.15 29.54
C PRO A 527 -12.47 4.63 29.47
N ASN A 528 -13.38 5.40 28.87
CA ASN A 528 -14.79 5.04 28.79
C ASN A 528 -15.14 4.21 27.55
N ASN A 529 -14.31 4.25 26.50
CA ASN A 529 -14.63 3.62 25.22
C ASN A 529 -13.81 2.37 24.89
N HIS A 530 -12.61 2.23 25.45
CA HIS A 530 -11.77 1.04 25.34
C HIS A 530 -11.97 0.16 26.57
N ILE A 531 -13.07 -0.59 26.58
CA ILE A 531 -13.61 -1.32 27.73
C ILE A 531 -13.84 -2.78 27.35
N PHE A 532 -14.40 -3.56 28.27
CA PHE A 532 -14.72 -4.97 28.07
C PHE A 532 -16.21 -5.13 27.73
N ILE A 533 -16.47 -5.66 26.53
CA ILE A 533 -17.83 -5.93 26.03
C ILE A 533 -18.03 -7.42 25.73
N GLU A 534 -19.27 -7.86 25.66
CA GLU A 534 -19.60 -9.21 25.21
C GLU A 534 -20.77 -9.17 24.23
N TRP A 535 -20.62 -9.84 23.09
CA TRP A 535 -21.69 -9.96 22.10
C TRP A 535 -22.84 -10.78 22.68
N GLN A 536 -24.06 -10.24 22.60
CA GLN A 536 -25.26 -10.90 23.12
C GLN A 536 -26.44 -10.65 22.19
N LYS A 537 -27.33 -11.64 22.06
CA LYS A 537 -28.50 -11.56 21.17
C LYS A 537 -29.43 -10.39 21.55
N GLU A 538 -29.56 -10.14 22.85
CA GLU A 538 -30.42 -9.09 23.43
C GLU A 538 -29.57 -8.09 24.22
N GLY A 539 -28.42 -7.68 23.66
CA GLY A 539 -27.57 -6.67 24.28
C GLY A 539 -28.24 -5.29 24.36
N GLU A 540 -27.89 -4.53 25.40
CA GLU A 540 -28.34 -3.16 25.68
C GLU A 540 -27.77 -2.13 24.69
N TYR A 541 -26.58 -2.41 24.14
CA TYR A 541 -25.85 -1.51 23.26
C TYR A 541 -25.71 -2.08 21.84
N GLY A 542 -25.49 -1.20 20.87
CA GLY A 542 -25.34 -1.56 19.45
C GLY A 542 -26.67 -1.55 18.69
N ASN A 543 -26.59 -1.75 17.38
CA ASN A 543 -27.73 -1.70 16.46
C ASN A 543 -27.89 -3.02 15.72
N ASP A 544 -29.13 -3.33 15.34
CA ASP A 544 -29.50 -4.49 14.52
C ASP A 544 -28.98 -5.84 15.08
N GLU A 545 -28.11 -6.51 14.32
CA GLU A 545 -27.55 -7.83 14.63
C GLU A 545 -26.28 -7.75 15.51
N PHE A 546 -25.71 -6.56 15.70
CA PHE A 546 -24.45 -6.33 16.43
C PHE A 546 -24.71 -5.75 17.82
N LYS A 547 -25.49 -6.50 18.61
CA LYS A 547 -25.80 -6.13 19.99
C LYS A 547 -24.79 -6.69 20.98
N TYR A 548 -24.46 -5.88 21.98
CA TYR A 548 -23.49 -6.24 23.01
C TYR A 548 -23.86 -5.66 24.36
N ASN A 549 -23.29 -6.25 25.42
CA ASN A 549 -23.34 -5.75 26.79
C ASN A 549 -21.96 -5.33 27.25
N ILE A 550 -21.90 -4.34 28.14
CA ILE A 550 -20.67 -3.96 28.80
C ILE A 550 -20.51 -4.83 30.04
N ILE A 551 -19.49 -5.69 30.05
CA ILE A 551 -19.23 -6.61 31.17
C ILE A 551 -18.31 -6.00 32.23
N SER A 552 -17.58 -4.94 31.88
CA SER A 552 -16.80 -4.14 32.82
C SER A 552 -16.54 -2.75 32.25
N ASN A 553 -16.86 -1.73 33.04
CA ASN A 553 -16.53 -0.32 32.75
C ASN A 553 -15.06 0.02 33.01
N LYS A 554 -14.22 -0.95 33.42
CA LYS A 554 -12.79 -0.71 33.58
C LYS A 554 -12.13 -0.60 32.21
N THR A 555 -11.23 0.35 32.06
CA THR A 555 -10.42 0.53 30.85
C THR A 555 -9.60 -0.73 30.58
N ALA A 556 -9.72 -1.28 29.38
CA ALA A 556 -8.82 -2.31 28.90
C ALA A 556 -7.42 -1.73 28.69
N GLY A 557 -6.39 -2.52 28.98
CA GLY A 557 -5.00 -2.11 28.76
C GLY A 557 -4.74 -1.80 27.28
N THR A 558 -4.03 -0.72 27.00
CA THR A 558 -3.77 -0.28 25.62
C THR A 558 -2.60 -1.05 25.01
N SER A 559 -1.56 -1.36 25.78
CA SER A 559 -0.45 -2.22 25.34
C SER A 559 -0.77 -3.70 25.50
N GLN A 560 -1.23 -4.12 26.68
CA GLN A 560 -1.67 -5.49 26.99
C GLN A 560 -3.17 -5.55 27.29
N SER A 561 -4.00 -5.89 26.31
CA SER A 561 -5.46 -5.83 26.50
C SER A 561 -6.03 -7.15 27.03
N LEU A 562 -5.63 -7.63 28.21
CA LEU A 562 -6.06 -8.93 28.75
C LEU A 562 -7.24 -8.82 29.74
N PHE A 563 -8.31 -9.56 29.48
CA PHE A 563 -9.43 -9.75 30.41
C PHE A 563 -9.20 -11.01 31.24
N HIS A 564 -9.19 -10.86 32.57
CA HIS A 564 -8.98 -11.96 33.50
C HIS A 564 -10.33 -12.37 34.11
N ASN A 565 -10.76 -13.60 33.84
CA ASN A 565 -11.94 -14.19 34.46
C ASN A 565 -11.52 -15.48 35.16
N TYR A 566 -11.60 -15.52 36.50
CA TYR A 566 -11.19 -16.66 37.33
C TYR A 566 -11.95 -17.97 37.03
N LYS A 567 -12.99 -17.92 36.18
CA LYS A 567 -13.74 -19.10 35.71
C LYS A 567 -13.12 -19.78 34.48
N ASP A 568 -12.22 -19.11 33.77
CA ASP A 568 -11.59 -19.66 32.57
C ASP A 568 -10.32 -20.45 32.96
N LYS A 569 -10.21 -21.70 32.50
CA LYS A 569 -9.07 -22.58 32.80
C LYS A 569 -7.76 -21.97 32.28
N THR A 570 -6.66 -22.16 33.03
CA THR A 570 -5.31 -21.83 32.59
C THR A 570 -5.01 -22.48 31.23
N CYS A 571 -4.64 -21.65 30.26
CA CYS A 571 -4.31 -22.08 28.92
C CYS A 571 -2.84 -22.50 28.86
N PRO A 572 -2.49 -23.71 28.41
CA PRO A 572 -1.11 -24.18 28.41
C PRO A 572 -0.20 -23.43 27.43
N ASN A 573 -0.79 -22.61 26.55
CA ASN A 573 -0.05 -21.75 25.61
C ASN A 573 0.22 -20.34 26.14
N HIS A 574 -0.17 -20.04 27.39
CA HIS A 574 -0.02 -18.71 27.97
C HIS A 574 0.90 -18.76 29.19
N VAL A 575 1.84 -17.81 29.26
CA VAL A 575 2.60 -17.54 30.50
C VAL A 575 1.76 -16.72 31.48
N TYR A 576 0.82 -15.91 30.97
CA TYR A 576 -0.05 -15.02 31.74
C TYR A 576 -1.53 -15.39 31.53
N GLU A 577 -2.30 -15.39 32.61
CA GLU A 577 -3.74 -15.65 32.52
C GLU A 577 -4.47 -14.54 31.77
N GLY A 578 -5.57 -14.88 31.09
CA GLY A 578 -6.46 -13.89 30.47
C GLY A 578 -6.68 -14.06 28.97
N ARG A 579 -7.76 -13.43 28.51
CA ARG A 579 -8.25 -13.43 27.13
C ARG A 579 -7.96 -12.08 26.48
N ALA A 580 -7.46 -12.06 25.26
CA ALA A 580 -7.27 -10.81 24.52
C ALA A 580 -8.60 -10.11 24.28
N HIS A 581 -8.66 -8.84 24.64
CA HIS A 581 -9.87 -8.05 24.73
C HIS A 581 -9.60 -6.57 24.41
N GLY A 582 -10.47 -5.67 24.86
CA GLY A 582 -10.51 -4.26 24.48
C GLY A 582 -11.39 -3.99 23.25
N SER A 583 -12.31 -3.04 23.41
CA SER A 583 -13.35 -2.69 22.42
C SER A 583 -12.93 -1.72 21.32
N CYS A 584 -11.67 -1.25 21.34
CA CYS A 584 -11.15 -0.35 20.31
C CYS A 584 -10.02 -1.03 19.52
N PRO A 585 -9.94 -0.80 18.20
CA PRO A 585 -8.82 -1.26 17.39
C PRO A 585 -7.53 -0.58 17.85
N ASN A 586 -6.41 -1.31 17.80
CA ASN A 586 -5.11 -0.77 18.14
C ASN A 586 -4.20 -0.72 16.90
N TYR A 587 -4.09 0.47 16.32
CA TYR A 587 -3.40 0.70 15.07
C TYR A 587 -1.88 0.72 15.24
N GLY A 588 -1.17 0.01 14.37
CA GLY A 588 0.28 -0.14 14.43
C GLY A 588 0.79 -1.01 15.57
N LYS A 589 -0.06 -1.51 16.47
CA LYS A 589 0.37 -2.47 17.50
C LYS A 589 0.79 -3.75 16.81
N THR A 590 2.04 -4.17 17.01
CA THR A 590 2.55 -5.45 16.51
C THR A 590 3.31 -6.21 17.59
N ILE A 591 3.24 -7.53 17.51
CA ILE A 591 3.96 -8.47 18.36
C ILE A 591 5.13 -8.97 17.54
N ILE A 592 6.34 -8.56 17.91
CA ILE A 592 7.58 -8.99 17.28
C ILE A 592 7.95 -10.35 17.86
N VAL A 593 8.09 -11.36 16.99
CA VAL A 593 8.49 -12.72 17.38
C VAL A 593 9.97 -12.89 17.05
N GLN A 594 10.83 -12.93 18.08
CA GLN A 594 12.28 -12.98 17.90
C GLN A 594 12.74 -14.40 17.53
N ASN A 595 13.27 -14.59 16.33
CA ASN A 595 13.74 -15.88 15.83
C ASN A 595 15.26 -16.09 16.01
N LEU A 596 15.98 -15.05 16.48
CA LEU A 596 17.42 -15.03 16.78
C LEU A 596 18.32 -15.26 15.56
N LEU A 597 17.77 -15.35 14.34
CA LEU A 597 18.54 -15.51 13.12
C LEU A 597 19.14 -14.18 12.64
N ASP A 598 18.49 -13.06 12.98
CA ASP A 598 18.80 -11.74 12.45
C ASP A 598 18.56 -10.67 13.55
N GLU A 599 19.52 -10.52 14.47
CA GLU A 599 19.36 -9.74 15.71
C GLU A 599 18.98 -8.27 15.46
N GLU A 600 19.47 -7.66 14.37
CA GLU A 600 19.19 -6.26 14.03
C GLU A 600 17.76 -6.07 13.46
N TYR A 601 17.23 -7.07 12.75
CA TYR A 601 15.89 -7.07 12.16
C TYR A 601 14.80 -7.39 13.20
N ASP A 602 15.08 -8.34 14.10
CA ASP A 602 14.20 -8.75 15.19
C ASP A 602 14.05 -7.68 16.28
N MET A 603 14.93 -6.67 16.34
CA MET A 603 14.81 -5.58 17.31
C MET A 603 13.74 -4.53 16.93
N ASN A 604 13.43 -4.38 15.63
CA ASN A 604 12.57 -3.29 15.14
C ASN A 604 11.22 -3.78 14.59
N PHE A 605 11.20 -4.64 13.57
CA PHE A 605 9.96 -5.16 13.00
C PHE A 605 10.21 -6.42 12.19
N ASN A 606 9.39 -7.47 12.39
CA ASN A 606 9.39 -8.64 11.55
C ASN A 606 7.97 -9.13 11.27
N LEU A 607 7.82 -9.97 10.25
CA LEU A 607 6.56 -10.63 9.90
C LEU A 607 6.48 -12.07 10.42
N ASN A 608 7.36 -12.44 11.36
CA ASN A 608 7.40 -13.80 11.90
C ASN A 608 6.10 -14.17 12.63
N PHE A 609 5.37 -13.17 13.16
CA PHE A 609 4.04 -13.39 13.75
C PHE A 609 3.02 -14.01 12.79
N LEU A 610 3.26 -13.95 11.47
CA LEU A 610 2.41 -14.55 10.44
C LEU A 610 2.63 -16.05 10.22
N ASN A 611 3.73 -16.61 10.75
CA ASN A 611 3.94 -18.05 10.76
C ASN A 611 3.07 -18.72 11.83
N GLU A 612 2.69 -19.97 11.60
CA GLU A 612 1.86 -20.71 12.57
C GLU A 612 2.56 -20.87 13.92
N ILE A 613 1.77 -20.86 14.98
CA ILE A 613 2.23 -21.12 16.33
C ILE A 613 2.66 -22.58 16.49
N ARG A 614 3.69 -22.84 17.31
CA ARG A 614 4.00 -24.19 17.82
C ARG A 614 3.47 -24.32 19.24
N THR A 615 2.51 -25.20 19.43
CA THR A 615 1.82 -25.45 20.70
C THR A 615 1.92 -26.90 21.15
N GLY A 616 2.28 -27.81 20.24
CA GLY A 616 2.25 -29.26 20.45
C GLY A 616 0.85 -29.88 20.32
N TYR A 617 -0.20 -29.08 20.12
CA TYR A 617 -1.57 -29.59 20.00
C TYR A 617 -1.77 -30.46 18.76
N LEU A 618 -1.36 -29.98 17.58
CA LEU A 618 -1.44 -30.78 16.36
C LEU A 618 -0.54 -32.01 16.45
N ASN A 619 0.62 -31.88 17.11
CA ASN A 619 1.52 -33.01 17.30
C ASN A 619 0.88 -34.12 18.12
N LYS A 620 0.16 -33.76 19.19
CA LYS A 620 -0.62 -34.69 20.01
C LYS A 620 -1.80 -35.29 19.23
N TYR A 621 -2.50 -34.47 18.45
CA TYR A 621 -3.64 -34.90 17.65
C TYR A 621 -3.25 -35.90 16.55
N PHE A 622 -2.19 -35.62 15.79
CA PHE A 622 -1.70 -36.49 14.71
C PHE A 622 -0.72 -37.57 15.18
N LYS A 623 -0.33 -37.58 16.46
CA LYS A 623 0.68 -38.46 17.07
C LYS A 623 2.03 -38.45 16.33
N LYS A 624 2.39 -37.32 15.71
CA LYS A 624 3.60 -37.09 14.91
C LYS A 624 3.98 -35.62 14.96
N ASP A 625 5.26 -35.27 14.82
CA ASP A 625 5.68 -33.86 14.72
C ASP A 625 5.28 -33.31 13.34
N VAL A 626 4.17 -32.57 13.32
CA VAL A 626 3.61 -31.92 12.13
C VAL A 626 3.71 -30.41 12.22
N GLU A 627 3.83 -29.84 13.42
CA GLU A 627 4.01 -28.41 13.61
C GLU A 627 5.41 -27.97 13.18
N ILE A 628 5.54 -26.69 12.83
CA ILE A 628 6.84 -26.10 12.52
C ILE A 628 7.71 -26.04 13.78
N SER A 629 9.04 -25.99 13.59
CA SER A 629 10.00 -25.87 14.69
C SER A 629 9.84 -24.53 15.42
N TYR A 630 10.23 -24.46 16.70
CA TYR A 630 10.16 -23.21 17.46
C TYR A 630 10.92 -22.06 16.78
N GLU A 631 12.07 -22.36 16.15
CA GLU A 631 12.85 -21.40 15.37
C GLU A 631 12.06 -20.69 14.26
N ASN A 632 11.22 -21.42 13.56
CA ASN A 632 10.42 -20.89 12.46
C ASN A 632 9.00 -20.50 12.89
N SER A 633 8.62 -20.79 14.13
CA SER A 633 7.28 -20.58 14.65
C SER A 633 6.95 -19.11 14.86
N GLY A 634 5.71 -18.76 14.55
CA GLY A 634 5.13 -17.46 14.82
C GLY A 634 4.05 -17.55 15.89
N ILE A 635 3.01 -16.74 15.73
CA ILE A 635 1.85 -16.73 16.62
C ILE A 635 0.53 -16.84 15.85
N ALA A 636 0.56 -17.10 14.55
CA ALA A 636 -0.65 -17.28 13.75
C ALA A 636 -1.33 -18.62 14.11
N MET A 637 -2.65 -18.68 14.09
CA MET A 637 -3.40 -19.90 14.38
C MET A 637 -3.15 -21.00 13.32
N HIS A 638 -3.43 -22.26 13.65
CA HIS A 638 -3.28 -23.33 12.66
C HIS A 638 -4.27 -23.18 11.49
N ASN A 639 -3.76 -23.22 10.25
CA ASN A 639 -4.51 -22.84 9.07
C ASN A 639 -5.26 -24.03 8.41
N ASN A 640 -4.74 -25.25 8.56
CA ASN A 640 -5.14 -26.40 7.72
C ASN A 640 -5.83 -27.57 8.46
N MET A 641 -6.44 -27.34 9.64
CA MET A 641 -7.07 -28.43 10.42
C MET A 641 -8.55 -28.67 10.08
N LEU A 642 -9.34 -27.61 9.87
CA LEU A 642 -10.78 -27.71 9.70
C LEU A 642 -11.15 -28.06 8.26
N SER A 643 -12.19 -28.89 8.07
CA SER A 643 -12.75 -29.17 6.73
C SER A 643 -13.91 -28.24 6.39
N SER A 644 -14.69 -27.84 7.38
CA SER A 644 -15.71 -26.80 7.35
C SER A 644 -15.98 -26.29 8.76
N CYS A 645 -16.68 -25.16 8.87
CA CYS A 645 -17.16 -24.60 10.14
C CYS A 645 -18.49 -23.87 9.88
N PRO A 646 -19.62 -24.30 10.49
CA PRO A 646 -19.79 -25.54 11.27
C PRO A 646 -19.55 -26.81 10.43
N VAL A 647 -19.19 -27.92 11.08
CA VAL A 647 -18.95 -29.23 10.46
C VAL A 647 -20.24 -29.87 9.94
N GLY A 648 -21.37 -29.59 10.60
CA GLY A 648 -22.69 -30.09 10.20
C GLY A 648 -23.82 -29.57 11.08
N GLU A 649 -25.04 -30.06 10.84
CA GLU A 649 -26.27 -29.57 11.48
C GLU A 649 -26.28 -29.76 13.01
N ASN A 650 -25.63 -30.81 13.52
CA ASN A 650 -25.55 -31.04 14.97
C ASN A 650 -24.71 -29.97 15.66
N GLU A 651 -23.60 -29.55 15.04
CA GLU A 651 -22.78 -28.46 15.56
C GLU A 651 -23.49 -27.11 15.40
N GLU A 652 -24.23 -26.92 14.32
CA GLU A 652 -25.07 -25.74 14.12
C GLU A 652 -26.14 -25.60 15.21
N LYS A 653 -26.83 -26.70 15.54
CA LYS A 653 -27.79 -26.75 16.66
C LYS A 653 -27.09 -26.43 17.99
N LEU A 654 -25.92 -27.01 18.24
CA LEU A 654 -25.13 -26.72 19.44
C LEU A 654 -24.77 -25.24 19.55
N PHE A 655 -24.38 -24.59 18.45
CA PHE A 655 -24.08 -23.16 18.44
C PHE A 655 -25.32 -22.30 18.65
N SER A 656 -26.46 -22.69 18.11
CA SER A 656 -27.71 -21.94 18.26
C SER A 656 -28.25 -21.90 19.70
N VAL A 657 -27.89 -22.87 20.54
CA VAL A 657 -28.30 -22.95 21.95
C VAL A 657 -27.26 -22.39 22.94
N LYS A 658 -26.06 -22.02 22.48
CA LYS A 658 -25.03 -21.43 23.34
C LYS A 658 -25.44 -20.02 23.76
N THR A 659 -25.49 -19.78 25.06
CA THR A 659 -25.81 -18.45 25.63
C THR A 659 -24.60 -17.51 25.62
N ASP A 660 -23.39 -18.06 25.59
CA ASP A 660 -22.10 -17.35 25.57
C ASP A 660 -21.57 -17.12 24.14
N TYR A 661 -22.43 -17.26 23.12
CA TYR A 661 -22.10 -17.11 21.72
C TYR A 661 -23.27 -16.58 20.91
N ASN A 662 -23.11 -15.43 20.26
CA ASN A 662 -24.14 -14.84 19.40
C ASN A 662 -24.12 -15.51 18.01
N TYR A 663 -24.64 -16.73 17.93
CA TYR A 663 -24.65 -17.48 16.67
C TYR A 663 -25.50 -16.82 15.58
N ASN A 664 -26.58 -16.11 15.92
CA ASN A 664 -27.42 -15.44 14.92
C ASN A 664 -26.66 -14.36 14.15
N MET A 665 -25.87 -13.55 14.86
CA MET A 665 -24.95 -12.58 14.26
C MET A 665 -23.92 -13.26 13.33
N CYS A 666 -23.39 -14.40 13.77
CA CYS A 666 -22.45 -15.17 12.95
C CYS A 666 -23.12 -15.79 11.72
N LYS A 667 -24.37 -16.25 11.85
CA LYS A 667 -25.14 -16.86 10.77
C LYS A 667 -25.55 -15.85 9.70
N SER A 668 -25.93 -14.63 10.07
CA SER A 668 -26.31 -13.59 9.12
C SER A 668 -25.13 -13.04 8.32
N LYS A 669 -23.93 -13.00 8.91
CA LYS A 669 -22.73 -12.42 8.29
C LYS A 669 -21.77 -13.47 7.74
N ILE A 670 -21.21 -14.28 8.63
CA ILE A 670 -20.08 -15.18 8.33
C ILE A 670 -20.56 -16.51 7.73
N PHE A 671 -21.60 -17.11 8.30
CA PHE A 671 -22.13 -18.42 7.87
C PHE A 671 -23.37 -18.32 6.99
N SER A 672 -23.59 -17.17 6.34
CA SER A 672 -24.70 -16.99 5.38
C SER A 672 -24.63 -18.01 4.23
N ASN A 673 -23.43 -18.40 3.85
CA ASN A 673 -23.13 -19.58 3.03
C ASN A 673 -22.24 -20.54 3.84
N ARG A 674 -22.42 -21.86 3.69
CA ARG A 674 -21.57 -22.85 4.37
C ARG A 674 -20.10 -22.60 4.06
N PHE A 675 -19.33 -22.37 5.12
CA PHE A 675 -17.90 -22.11 5.06
C PHE A 675 -17.14 -23.45 5.00
N ASN A 676 -16.67 -23.81 3.80
CA ASN A 676 -15.93 -25.04 3.54
C ASN A 676 -14.46 -24.74 3.19
N MET A 677 -13.56 -25.43 3.89
CA MET A 677 -12.11 -25.41 3.64
C MET A 677 -11.65 -26.62 2.83
N LYS A 678 -12.53 -27.62 2.63
CA LYS A 678 -12.28 -28.80 1.79
C LYS A 678 -13.46 -29.01 0.86
N GLU A 679 -13.21 -29.09 -0.43
CA GLU A 679 -14.24 -29.31 -1.45
C GLU A 679 -13.85 -30.40 -2.42
N TYR A 680 -14.77 -31.32 -2.69
CA TYR A 680 -14.56 -32.33 -3.71
C TYR A 680 -14.86 -31.74 -5.09
N ASP A 681 -13.89 -31.77 -5.99
CA ASP A 681 -14.11 -31.43 -7.39
C ASP A 681 -14.49 -32.70 -8.17
N PRO A 682 -15.76 -32.84 -8.61
CA PRO A 682 -16.21 -34.02 -9.35
C PRO A 682 -15.47 -34.20 -10.69
N LYS A 683 -14.97 -33.11 -11.28
CA LYS A 683 -14.30 -33.14 -12.59
C LYS A 683 -12.90 -33.74 -12.49
N THR A 684 -12.14 -33.36 -11.47
CA THR A 684 -10.78 -33.89 -11.25
C THR A 684 -10.76 -35.12 -10.33
N ARG A 685 -11.87 -35.43 -9.66
CA ARG A 685 -11.99 -36.47 -8.62
C ARG A 685 -11.03 -36.25 -7.45
N LEU A 686 -10.60 -35.01 -7.21
CA LEU A 686 -9.67 -34.62 -6.16
C LEU A 686 -10.31 -33.63 -5.19
N PHE A 687 -9.78 -33.58 -3.96
CA PHE A 687 -10.15 -32.56 -2.99
C PHE A 687 -9.31 -31.28 -3.20
N MET A 688 -9.98 -30.14 -3.31
CA MET A 688 -9.40 -28.82 -3.16
C MET A 688 -9.41 -28.44 -1.68
N TYR A 689 -8.33 -27.80 -1.24
CA TYR A 689 -8.16 -27.35 0.14
C TYR A 689 -7.95 -25.83 0.14
N TYR A 690 -8.44 -25.17 1.17
CA TYR A 690 -8.33 -23.74 1.43
C TYR A 690 -7.89 -23.50 2.86
N GLY A 691 -7.40 -22.29 3.14
CA GLY A 691 -7.04 -21.87 4.48
C GLY A 691 -8.24 -21.41 5.32
N LEU A 692 -8.10 -21.47 6.64
CA LEU A 692 -9.07 -20.98 7.60
C LEU A 692 -9.16 -19.45 7.58
N TYR A 693 -8.03 -18.79 7.43
CA TYR A 693 -7.93 -17.34 7.41
C TYR A 693 -6.72 -16.91 6.55
N GLY A 694 -6.60 -15.60 6.29
CA GLY A 694 -5.45 -15.03 5.62
C GLY A 694 -5.36 -15.35 4.13
N LEU A 695 -4.26 -14.91 3.52
CA LEU A 695 -4.07 -14.96 2.07
C LEU A 695 -3.02 -16.00 1.63
N GLY A 696 -2.60 -16.86 2.57
CA GLY A 696 -1.66 -17.96 2.35
C GLY A 696 -0.21 -17.48 2.16
N GLY A 697 0.71 -18.43 1.92
CA GLY A 697 2.11 -18.11 1.64
C GLY A 697 3.01 -17.93 2.88
N ARG A 698 2.58 -18.42 4.05
CA ARG A 698 3.35 -18.38 5.31
C ARG A 698 3.76 -19.78 5.75
N LEU A 699 4.71 -19.89 6.67
CA LEU A 699 5.08 -21.19 7.22
C LEU A 699 3.97 -21.72 8.14
N GLY A 700 3.58 -22.99 7.96
CA GLY A 700 2.52 -23.65 8.71
C GLY A 700 2.72 -25.15 8.85
N ALA A 701 1.85 -25.81 9.62
CA ALA A 701 2.00 -27.23 9.92
C ALA A 701 1.95 -28.13 8.67
N ASN A 702 2.78 -29.17 8.67
CA ASN A 702 2.88 -30.20 7.65
C ASN A 702 1.82 -31.29 7.81
N ILE A 703 0.57 -30.94 7.51
CA ILE A 703 -0.53 -31.90 7.55
C ILE A 703 -0.68 -32.56 6.18
N LYS A 704 -0.41 -33.88 6.10
CA LYS A 704 -0.58 -34.67 4.87
C LYS A 704 -2.04 -34.65 4.43
N ARG A 705 -2.29 -34.33 3.16
CA ARG A 705 -3.62 -34.35 2.54
C ARG A 705 -3.89 -35.71 1.92
N ASP A 706 -5.05 -36.28 2.21
CA ASP A 706 -5.42 -37.61 1.70
C ASP A 706 -5.43 -37.67 0.16
N LYS A 707 -4.84 -38.73 -0.39
CA LYS A 707 -4.83 -39.15 -1.81
C LYS A 707 -4.03 -38.32 -2.83
N GLN A 708 -2.83 -37.83 -2.48
CA GLN A 708 -1.81 -37.54 -3.49
C GLN A 708 -0.58 -38.42 -3.25
N LYS A 709 -0.57 -39.62 -3.85
CA LYS A 709 0.50 -40.64 -3.70
C LYS A 709 1.84 -40.25 -4.34
N GLU A 710 1.96 -39.11 -5.04
CA GLU A 710 3.13 -38.83 -5.89
C GLU A 710 3.82 -37.46 -5.70
N LYS A 711 3.42 -36.65 -4.72
CA LYS A 711 4.17 -35.41 -4.41
C LYS A 711 4.54 -35.38 -2.94
N LYS A 712 5.82 -35.62 -2.66
CA LYS A 712 6.47 -35.07 -1.46
C LYS A 712 6.37 -33.56 -1.60
N TYR A 713 5.44 -32.92 -0.89
CA TYR A 713 5.47 -31.49 -0.70
C TYR A 713 6.65 -31.20 0.22
N GLU A 714 7.68 -30.55 -0.31
CA GLU A 714 8.85 -30.11 0.46
C GLU A 714 8.53 -28.88 1.31
N ASP A 715 7.43 -28.16 1.03
CA ASP A 715 7.17 -26.85 1.66
C ASP A 715 5.92 -26.80 2.56
N ASN A 716 6.17 -26.47 3.81
CA ASN A 716 5.23 -26.21 4.91
C ASN A 716 4.48 -24.88 4.73
N ILE A 717 3.77 -24.68 3.62
CA ILE A 717 3.16 -23.37 3.27
C ILE A 717 1.64 -23.36 3.48
N THR A 718 1.15 -22.31 4.14
CA THR A 718 -0.27 -22.06 4.39
C THR A 718 -1.05 -21.68 3.13
N LEU A 719 -2.35 -22.00 3.12
CA LEU A 719 -3.26 -21.72 2.01
C LEU A 719 -4.08 -20.45 2.23
N PRO A 720 -4.56 -19.79 1.15
CA PRO A 720 -5.52 -18.69 1.25
C PRO A 720 -6.93 -19.16 1.60
N MET A 721 -7.70 -18.30 2.27
CA MET A 721 -9.15 -18.47 2.43
C MET A 721 -9.84 -18.63 1.09
N LYS A 722 -10.87 -19.49 1.00
CA LYS A 722 -11.70 -19.67 -0.21
C LYS A 722 -12.32 -18.35 -0.68
N ASN A 723 -12.86 -17.56 0.24
CA ASN A 723 -13.50 -16.29 -0.06
C ASN A 723 -12.97 -15.18 0.86
N PRO A 724 -11.80 -14.58 0.56
CA PRO A 724 -11.26 -13.50 1.37
C PRO A 724 -12.12 -12.23 1.33
N SER A 725 -12.98 -12.07 0.32
CA SER A 725 -13.89 -10.91 0.18
C SER A 725 -14.97 -10.82 1.25
N LEU A 726 -15.13 -11.87 2.07
CA LEU A 726 -15.97 -11.86 3.27
C LEU A 726 -15.54 -10.77 4.26
N ILE A 727 -14.24 -10.46 4.30
CA ILE A 727 -13.64 -9.52 5.23
C ILE A 727 -13.29 -8.23 4.47
N LYS A 728 -14.04 -7.16 4.70
CA LYS A 728 -13.86 -5.88 3.97
C LYS A 728 -13.17 -4.81 4.80
N ASN A 729 -13.24 -4.93 6.13
CA ASN A 729 -12.68 -3.98 7.07
C ASN A 729 -12.23 -4.70 8.35
N LEU A 730 -11.63 -3.94 9.29
CA LEU A 730 -11.14 -4.48 10.55
C LEU A 730 -12.25 -5.04 11.44
N PHE A 731 -13.47 -4.48 11.38
CA PHE A 731 -14.60 -4.94 12.18
C PHE A 731 -15.07 -6.32 11.71
N ASP A 732 -15.15 -6.52 10.38
CA ASP A 732 -15.44 -7.84 9.80
C ASP A 732 -14.40 -8.89 10.24
N CYS A 733 -13.12 -8.52 10.32
CA CYS A 733 -12.06 -9.42 10.79
C CYS A 733 -12.24 -9.79 12.29
N SER A 734 -12.69 -8.83 13.12
CA SER A 734 -13.02 -9.08 14.54
C SER A 734 -14.19 -10.05 14.68
N ILE A 735 -15.28 -9.80 13.95
CA ILE A 735 -16.46 -10.66 13.91
C ILE A 735 -16.12 -12.05 13.37
N TYR A 736 -15.28 -12.13 12.33
CA TYR A 736 -14.81 -13.39 11.78
C TYR A 736 -14.07 -14.22 12.83
N SER A 737 -13.15 -13.61 13.59
CA SER A 737 -12.44 -14.29 14.68
C SER A 737 -13.39 -14.79 15.77
N TYR A 738 -14.34 -13.94 16.20
CA TYR A 738 -15.36 -14.31 17.17
C TYR A 738 -16.19 -15.51 16.69
N CYS A 739 -16.65 -15.48 15.44
CA CYS A 739 -17.50 -16.49 14.86
C CYS A 739 -16.78 -17.85 14.68
N LEU A 740 -15.48 -17.84 14.38
CA LEU A 740 -14.68 -19.06 14.29
C LEU A 740 -14.38 -19.70 15.65
N GLY A 741 -14.46 -18.94 16.75
CA GLY A 741 -14.06 -19.37 18.09
C GLY A 741 -14.62 -20.73 18.51
N PRO A 742 -15.95 -20.97 18.47
CA PRO A 742 -16.52 -22.26 18.85
C PRO A 742 -16.07 -23.45 17.96
N CYS A 743 -15.84 -23.22 16.66
CA CYS A 743 -15.34 -24.28 15.77
C CYS A 743 -13.90 -24.68 16.13
N LEU A 744 -13.07 -23.70 16.45
CA LEU A 744 -11.69 -23.91 16.91
C LEU A 744 -11.67 -24.59 18.28
N GLU A 745 -12.49 -24.11 19.23
CA GLU A 745 -12.66 -24.73 20.55
C GLU A 745 -12.99 -26.22 20.43
N ASN A 746 -14.01 -26.55 19.63
CA ASN A 746 -14.46 -27.92 19.46
C ASN A 746 -13.41 -28.80 18.78
N SER A 747 -12.80 -28.30 17.70
CA SER A 747 -11.91 -29.12 16.86
C SER A 747 -10.58 -29.43 17.53
N PHE A 748 -10.07 -28.50 18.34
CA PHE A 748 -8.88 -28.72 19.15
C PHE A 748 -9.19 -29.30 20.54
N GLY A 749 -10.47 -29.40 20.92
CA GLY A 749 -10.88 -29.79 22.27
C GLY A 749 -10.33 -28.84 23.35
N ASN A 750 -10.18 -27.56 23.02
CA ASN A 750 -9.49 -26.59 23.86
C ASN A 750 -10.16 -25.21 23.85
N LYS A 751 -10.69 -24.81 25.01
CA LYS A 751 -11.34 -23.51 25.23
C LYS A 751 -10.43 -22.31 24.94
N CYS A 752 -9.12 -22.48 24.97
CA CYS A 752 -8.16 -21.41 24.73
C CYS A 752 -8.16 -20.90 23.29
N PHE A 753 -8.59 -21.71 22.33
CA PHE A 753 -8.74 -21.29 20.93
C PHE A 753 -10.08 -20.61 20.65
N ARG A 754 -10.79 -20.18 21.69
CA ARG A 754 -12.00 -19.36 21.58
C ARG A 754 -11.66 -17.87 21.61
N ASN A 755 -12.41 -17.07 20.86
CA ASN A 755 -12.36 -15.60 20.86
C ASN A 755 -10.96 -15.02 20.63
N LEU A 756 -10.16 -15.70 19.80
CA LEU A 756 -8.78 -15.34 19.52
C LEU A 756 -8.68 -13.90 18.98
N PRO A 757 -7.56 -13.20 19.24
CA PRO A 757 -7.29 -11.93 18.57
C PRO A 757 -6.89 -12.16 17.11
N ALA A 758 -6.88 -11.09 16.33
CA ALA A 758 -6.46 -11.12 14.94
C ALA A 758 -5.62 -9.89 14.58
N TYR A 759 -4.85 -10.02 13.51
CA TYR A 759 -4.28 -8.89 12.78
C TYR A 759 -5.08 -8.60 11.53
N TYR A 760 -5.45 -7.33 11.35
CA TYR A 760 -5.98 -6.82 10.11
C TYR A 760 -4.93 -5.96 9.40
N ASN A 761 -4.72 -6.21 8.10
CA ASN A 761 -3.86 -5.39 7.25
C ASN A 761 -4.68 -4.45 6.37
N HIS A 762 -4.51 -3.14 6.53
CA HIS A 762 -5.24 -2.11 5.80
C HIS A 762 -4.87 -2.00 4.33
N SER A 763 -3.67 -2.43 3.94
CA SER A 763 -3.19 -2.37 2.54
C SER A 763 -3.65 -3.57 1.72
N THR A 764 -3.84 -4.73 2.36
CA THR A 764 -4.16 -6.00 1.69
C THR A 764 -5.55 -6.54 2.00
N ASN A 765 -6.23 -5.98 3.01
CA ASN A 765 -7.42 -6.54 3.66
C ASN A 765 -7.20 -7.96 4.20
N GLU A 766 -5.94 -8.33 4.49
CA GLU A 766 -5.63 -9.62 5.09
C GLU A 766 -6.08 -9.66 6.55
N CYS A 767 -6.78 -10.73 6.93
CA CYS A 767 -7.15 -11.03 8.32
C CYS A 767 -6.44 -12.30 8.77
N VAL A 768 -5.60 -12.17 9.80
CA VAL A 768 -4.75 -13.24 10.33
C VAL A 768 -5.18 -13.53 11.75
N ILE A 769 -5.82 -14.68 12.00
CA ILE A 769 -6.18 -15.09 13.35
C ILE A 769 -4.92 -15.52 14.09
N LEU A 770 -4.75 -15.04 15.32
CA LEU A 770 -3.61 -15.38 16.17
C LEU A 770 -3.95 -16.60 17.02
N GLY A 771 -3.05 -17.56 17.13
CA GLY A 771 -3.23 -18.80 17.89
C GLY A 771 -3.02 -18.66 19.39
N THR A 772 -2.85 -17.44 19.90
CA THR A 772 -2.66 -17.16 21.33
C THR A 772 -3.27 -15.82 21.71
N HIS A 773 -3.70 -15.70 22.96
CA HIS A 773 -4.11 -14.42 23.56
C HIS A 773 -2.92 -13.66 24.13
N GLU A 774 -1.79 -14.34 24.35
CA GLU A 774 -0.57 -13.74 24.87
C GLU A 774 -0.06 -12.65 23.92
N GLN A 775 0.28 -11.51 24.50
CA GLN A 775 0.68 -10.30 23.74
C GLN A 775 2.15 -9.96 23.94
N GLU A 776 2.76 -10.40 25.04
CA GLU A 776 4.17 -10.18 25.39
C GLU A 776 4.71 -11.41 26.13
N ARG A 777 5.94 -11.81 25.81
CA ARG A 777 6.66 -12.92 26.42
C ARG A 777 8.13 -12.57 26.56
N THR A 778 8.55 -12.22 27.77
CA THR A 778 9.93 -11.82 28.10
C THR A 778 10.65 -12.86 28.98
N ASN A 779 9.87 -13.67 29.69
CA ASN A 779 10.35 -14.72 30.58
C ASN A 779 10.09 -16.10 29.94
N SER A 780 10.95 -17.08 30.25
CA SER A 780 10.82 -18.47 29.77
C SER A 780 10.72 -18.62 28.24
N CYS A 781 11.34 -17.71 27.51
CA CYS A 781 11.44 -17.73 26.05
C CYS A 781 12.88 -17.95 25.58
N ARG A 782 13.03 -18.33 24.32
CA ARG A 782 14.30 -18.61 23.66
C ARG A 782 15.18 -17.35 23.60
N ARG A 783 16.37 -17.41 24.20
CA ARG A 783 17.37 -16.32 24.19
C ARG A 783 18.61 -16.66 23.38
N THR A 784 18.88 -17.95 23.14
CA THR A 784 20.03 -18.40 22.34
C THR A 784 19.61 -19.40 21.27
N LYS A 785 20.45 -19.57 20.25
CA LYS A 785 20.15 -20.47 19.11
C LYS A 785 20.07 -21.94 19.53
N GLU A 786 20.72 -22.31 20.64
CA GLU A 786 20.80 -23.67 21.17
C GLU A 786 19.52 -24.12 21.87
N GLU A 787 18.68 -23.18 22.34
CA GLU A 787 17.44 -23.46 23.07
C GLU A 787 16.28 -23.89 22.14
N LYS A 788 16.40 -25.07 21.52
CA LYS A 788 15.44 -25.56 20.50
C LYS A 788 14.05 -25.94 21.01
N GLU A 789 13.89 -26.17 22.30
CA GLU A 789 12.63 -26.59 22.94
C GLU A 789 11.85 -25.43 23.58
N LYS A 790 12.39 -24.20 23.54
CA LYS A 790 11.73 -23.03 24.10
C LYS A 790 11.04 -22.22 22.99
N PRO A 791 9.87 -21.64 23.27
CA PRO A 791 9.21 -20.80 22.30
C PRO A 791 9.91 -19.43 22.17
N ASN A 792 9.74 -18.79 21.02
CA ASN A 792 10.32 -17.48 20.74
C ASN A 792 9.80 -16.40 21.71
N CYS A 793 10.66 -15.42 22.02
CA CYS A 793 10.28 -14.23 22.77
C CYS A 793 9.33 -13.34 21.95
N GLN A 794 8.42 -12.67 22.65
CA GLN A 794 7.39 -11.82 22.05
C GLN A 794 7.47 -10.42 22.64
N ILE A 795 7.69 -9.41 21.80
CA ILE A 795 7.85 -8.02 22.25
C ILE A 795 6.79 -7.15 21.59
N LEU A 796 6.12 -6.32 22.38
CA LEU A 796 5.16 -5.34 21.90
C LEU A 796 5.88 -4.10 21.34
N ARG A 797 5.58 -3.74 20.10
CA ARG A 797 6.13 -2.54 19.44
C ARG A 797 5.05 -1.78 18.66
N LYS A 798 5.36 -0.51 18.37
CA LYS A 798 4.71 0.27 17.31
C LYS A 798 5.79 0.91 16.46
N THR A 799 5.91 0.49 15.21
CA THR A 799 6.94 0.98 14.28
C THR A 799 6.35 1.55 13.00
N THR A 800 7.07 2.43 12.31
CA THR A 800 6.58 3.03 11.05
C THR A 800 6.26 1.98 10.00
N HIS A 801 6.95 0.83 10.03
CA HIS A 801 6.68 -0.34 9.19
C HIS A 801 5.41 -1.11 9.58
N SER A 802 4.99 -1.03 10.85
CA SER A 802 3.77 -1.68 11.35
C SER A 802 2.49 -0.90 11.03
N LYS A 803 2.58 0.27 10.39
CA LYS A 803 1.44 1.19 10.19
C LYS A 803 0.22 0.53 9.55
N ASP A 804 0.44 -0.44 8.67
CA ASP A 804 -0.59 -1.16 7.92
C ASP A 804 -1.27 -2.27 8.72
N TRP A 805 -0.69 -2.66 9.85
CA TRP A 805 -1.22 -3.70 10.71
C TRP A 805 -2.00 -3.11 11.88
N THR A 806 -3.11 -3.76 12.24
CA THR A 806 -3.94 -3.38 13.40
C THR A 806 -4.26 -4.62 14.19
N TYR A 807 -3.89 -4.58 15.48
CA TYR A 807 -4.28 -5.60 16.43
C TYR A 807 -5.75 -5.40 16.79
N ILE A 808 -6.57 -6.43 16.60
CA ILE A 808 -7.98 -6.42 16.94
C ILE A 808 -8.30 -7.61 17.85
N SER A 809 -9.15 -7.36 18.85
CA SER A 809 -9.75 -8.43 19.65
C SER A 809 -10.97 -9.00 18.90
N SER A 810 -11.55 -10.09 19.41
CA SER A 810 -12.87 -10.59 18.96
C SER A 810 -14.05 -9.71 19.42
N PHE A 811 -13.78 -8.61 20.13
CA PHE A 811 -14.78 -7.80 20.83
C PHE A 811 -14.68 -6.32 20.50
N ILE A 812 -14.52 -5.97 19.22
CA ILE A 812 -14.53 -4.56 18.78
C ILE A 812 -15.96 -4.01 18.80
N ARG A 813 -16.18 -2.81 19.34
CA ARG A 813 -17.51 -2.18 19.32
C ARG A 813 -17.88 -1.75 17.88
N PRO A 814 -19.16 -1.87 17.46
CA PRO A 814 -19.57 -1.55 16.09
C PRO A 814 -19.54 -0.04 15.77
N ASP A 815 -19.49 0.83 16.78
CA ASP A 815 -19.44 2.29 16.70
C ASP A 815 -18.02 2.86 16.90
N TYR A 816 -16.98 2.04 16.68
CA TYR A 816 -15.60 2.39 16.98
C TYR A 816 -15.09 3.62 16.22
N GLU A 817 -15.58 3.92 15.01
CA GLU A 817 -15.17 5.11 14.25
C GLU A 817 -15.55 6.44 14.93
N THR A 818 -16.55 6.40 15.83
CA THR A 818 -17.03 7.57 16.58
C THR A 818 -16.62 7.54 18.05
N LYS A 819 -16.24 6.37 18.57
CA LYS A 819 -15.91 6.15 19.99
C LYS A 819 -14.46 5.80 20.26
N CYS A 820 -13.70 5.42 19.25
CA CYS A 820 -12.28 5.11 19.34
C CYS A 820 -11.43 6.06 18.49
N PRO A 821 -10.15 6.28 18.85
CA PRO A 821 -9.27 7.15 18.08
C PRO A 821 -9.11 6.69 16.63
N PRO A 822 -8.89 7.61 15.67
CA PRO A 822 -8.61 7.24 14.29
C PRO A 822 -7.24 6.54 14.16
N ARG A 823 -6.98 5.96 12.99
CA ARG A 823 -5.71 5.27 12.70
C ARG A 823 -4.49 6.19 12.83
N TYR A 824 -4.56 7.39 12.29
CA TYR A 824 -3.44 8.32 12.25
C TYR A 824 -3.60 9.48 13.24
N PRO A 825 -2.49 10.07 13.71
CA PRO A 825 -2.48 11.30 14.51
C PRO A 825 -3.19 12.46 13.82
N LEU A 826 -3.80 13.34 14.62
CA LEU A 826 -4.42 14.56 14.13
C LEU A 826 -3.32 15.56 13.73
N LYS A 827 -3.11 15.72 12.42
CA LYS A 827 -2.17 16.68 11.84
C LYS A 827 -2.64 18.12 12.02
N SER A 828 -1.71 19.00 12.39
CA SER A 828 -1.94 20.43 12.65
C SER A 828 -3.00 20.71 13.72
N LYS A 829 -3.16 19.79 14.67
CA LYS A 829 -4.13 19.90 15.76
C LYS A 829 -3.48 19.64 17.11
N VAL A 830 -3.86 20.41 18.10
CA VAL A 830 -3.40 20.29 19.50
C VAL A 830 -4.57 19.98 20.41
N PHE A 831 -4.43 18.97 21.26
CA PHE A 831 -5.39 18.66 22.31
C PHE A 831 -5.51 19.77 23.35
N GLY A 832 -6.74 20.06 23.75
CA GLY A 832 -7.06 21.10 24.71
C GLY A 832 -8.27 20.75 25.60
N THR A 833 -8.53 21.63 26.57
CA THR A 833 -9.71 21.61 27.44
C THR A 833 -10.61 22.79 27.13
N PHE A 834 -11.89 22.50 26.90
CA PHE A 834 -12.91 23.50 26.65
C PHE A 834 -13.36 24.12 27.96
N ASP A 835 -13.25 25.44 28.05
CA ASP A 835 -13.75 26.23 29.16
C ASP A 835 -15.15 26.75 28.83
N GLN A 836 -16.15 26.25 29.57
CA GLN A 836 -17.55 26.64 29.39
C GLN A 836 -17.80 28.13 29.68
N LYS A 837 -17.02 28.75 30.59
CA LYS A 837 -17.21 30.16 30.96
C LYS A 837 -16.77 31.08 29.84
N THR A 838 -15.66 30.76 29.17
CA THR A 838 -15.11 31.60 28.10
C THR A 838 -15.54 31.15 26.70
N GLY A 839 -16.05 29.93 26.55
CA GLY A 839 -16.34 29.31 25.26
C GLY A 839 -15.07 29.00 24.44
N LYS A 840 -13.89 29.01 25.06
CA LYS A 840 -12.59 28.83 24.39
C LYS A 840 -11.95 27.48 24.73
N CYS A 841 -11.11 27.00 23.82
CA CYS A 841 -10.29 25.81 24.02
C CYS A 841 -8.90 26.22 24.52
N LYS A 842 -8.49 25.76 25.71
CA LYS A 842 -7.15 25.96 26.26
C LYS A 842 -6.26 24.77 25.92
N SER A 843 -5.09 25.03 25.34
CA SER A 843 -4.10 23.98 25.04
C SER A 843 -3.69 23.20 26.29
N LEU A 844 -3.53 21.88 26.16
CA LEU A 844 -2.97 21.01 27.20
C LEU A 844 -1.45 20.85 27.12
N MET A 845 -0.77 21.59 26.23
CA MET A 845 0.69 21.67 26.24
C MET A 845 1.16 22.40 27.50
N ASP A 846 1.78 21.66 28.41
CA ASP A 846 2.34 22.15 29.68
C ASP A 846 3.69 21.47 29.90
N GLU A 847 4.69 22.20 30.41
CA GLU A 847 6.02 21.66 30.70
C GLU A 847 5.96 20.50 31.70
N ALA A 848 4.96 20.48 32.59
CA ALA A 848 4.73 19.35 33.50
C ALA A 848 4.43 18.03 32.79
N TYR A 849 4.03 18.07 31.52
CA TYR A 849 3.75 16.90 30.69
C TYR A 849 4.84 16.60 29.65
N GLU A 850 5.87 17.45 29.54
CA GLU A 850 6.96 17.23 28.58
C GLU A 850 7.74 15.95 28.93
N VAL A 851 7.99 15.12 27.93
CA VAL A 851 8.89 13.96 28.03
C VAL A 851 10.07 14.21 27.12
N GLY A 852 11.29 13.88 27.58
CA GLY A 852 12.56 14.16 26.89
C GLY A 852 12.81 13.35 25.62
N ILE A 853 11.78 13.17 24.79
CA ILE A 853 11.79 12.47 23.51
C ILE A 853 11.54 13.49 22.41
N ASN A 854 12.46 13.60 21.48
CA ASN A 854 12.42 14.60 20.42
C ASN A 854 11.84 14.08 19.09
N LYS A 855 11.97 12.78 18.81
CA LYS A 855 11.46 12.17 17.58
C LYS A 855 9.97 11.87 17.64
N PHE A 856 9.26 12.16 16.55
CA PHE A 856 7.82 11.97 16.42
C PHE A 856 7.38 10.51 16.63
N SER A 857 7.96 9.56 15.88
CA SER A 857 7.58 8.14 15.95
C SER A 857 7.86 7.52 17.33
N VAL A 858 8.99 7.89 17.94
CA VAL A 858 9.41 7.43 19.27
C VAL A 858 8.52 8.03 20.37
N CYS A 859 8.10 9.29 20.24
CA CYS A 859 7.17 9.94 21.17
C CYS A 859 5.83 9.19 21.26
N LEU A 860 5.35 8.70 20.11
CA LEU A 860 4.13 7.90 19.96
C LEU A 860 4.27 6.48 20.50
N GLU A 861 5.36 5.80 20.12
CA GLU A 861 5.68 4.46 20.61
C GLU A 861 5.87 4.46 22.14
N TYR A 862 6.56 5.46 22.68
CA TYR A 862 6.74 5.59 24.11
C TYR A 862 5.41 5.75 24.84
N LEU A 863 4.46 6.55 24.32
CA LEU A 863 3.12 6.66 24.91
C LEU A 863 2.44 5.30 24.97
N PHE A 864 2.50 4.53 23.88
CA PHE A 864 1.95 3.19 23.83
C PHE A 864 2.58 2.26 24.88
N LEU A 865 3.92 2.27 25.04
CA LEU A 865 4.61 1.40 25.99
C LEU A 865 4.38 1.78 27.46
N VAL A 866 4.25 3.08 27.78
CA VAL A 866 4.04 3.55 29.16
C VAL A 866 2.58 3.68 29.56
N SER A 867 1.66 3.57 28.59
CA SER A 867 0.23 3.50 28.86
C SER A 867 -0.13 2.24 29.67
N PRO A 868 -1.25 2.25 30.42
CA PRO A 868 -1.60 1.14 31.32
C PRO A 868 -1.59 -0.22 30.63
N LYS A 869 -0.79 -1.14 31.19
CA LYS A 869 -0.70 -2.53 30.73
C LYS A 869 -1.92 -3.32 31.15
N ASP A 870 -2.32 -3.30 32.42
CA ASP A 870 -3.43 -4.13 32.92
C ASP A 870 -4.37 -3.38 33.87
N LEU A 871 -5.51 -4.03 34.15
CA LEU A 871 -6.53 -3.67 35.15
C LEU A 871 -5.98 -3.26 36.53
N TYR A 872 -4.77 -3.72 36.88
CA TYR A 872 -4.22 -3.67 38.24
C TYR A 872 -3.02 -2.72 38.42
N ASN A 873 -2.54 -2.07 37.35
CA ASN A 873 -1.35 -1.20 37.41
C ASN A 873 -1.59 0.21 36.86
N SER A 874 -2.72 0.81 37.24
CA SER A 874 -3.28 2.07 36.72
C SER A 874 -2.62 3.36 37.22
N ARG A 875 -1.42 3.32 37.83
CA ARG A 875 -0.76 4.53 38.35
C ARG A 875 -0.38 5.54 37.23
N ARG A 876 -0.46 5.16 35.96
CA ARG A 876 -0.07 6.00 34.80
C ARG A 876 -1.23 6.19 33.83
N ASN A 877 -2.15 7.11 34.10
CA ASN A 877 -3.30 7.46 33.23
C ASN A 877 -2.90 8.23 31.94
N LYS A 878 -1.81 7.83 31.28
CA LYS A 878 -1.29 8.49 30.08
C LYS A 878 -1.85 7.82 28.83
N TYR A 879 -2.88 8.40 28.24
CA TYR A 879 -3.54 7.88 27.03
C TYR A 879 -3.40 8.79 25.81
N TRP A 880 -3.04 10.06 26.02
CA TRP A 880 -2.99 11.09 25.00
C TRP A 880 -1.62 11.72 24.93
N GLY A 881 -1.22 12.17 23.75
CA GLY A 881 0.02 12.90 23.57
C GLY A 881 -0.07 13.97 22.50
N ILE A 882 0.84 14.93 22.61
CA ILE A 882 1.06 16.00 21.64
C ILE A 882 2.53 15.95 21.26
N TRP A 883 2.84 16.04 19.98
CA TRP A 883 4.20 16.30 19.50
C TRP A 883 4.21 17.63 18.75
N ALA A 884 5.08 18.53 19.17
CA ALA A 884 5.22 19.87 18.62
C ALA A 884 6.58 19.97 17.94
N ALA A 885 6.61 20.08 16.61
CA ALA A 885 7.86 20.15 15.89
C ALA A 885 8.58 21.49 16.16
N ASP A 886 9.91 21.44 16.26
CA ASP A 886 10.74 22.65 16.38
C ASP A 886 10.74 23.47 15.09
N HIS A 887 10.52 22.79 13.94
CA HIS A 887 10.54 23.36 12.61
C HIS A 887 9.37 22.83 11.76
N SER A 888 9.12 23.46 10.61
CA SER A 888 8.05 23.04 9.71
C SER A 888 8.22 21.59 9.24
N VAL A 889 7.17 20.78 9.38
CA VAL A 889 7.18 19.35 9.04
C VAL A 889 6.22 19.00 7.90
N ASN A 890 6.68 18.12 7.01
CA ASN A 890 5.96 17.55 5.89
C ASN A 890 6.25 16.03 5.79
N GLU A 891 5.62 15.36 4.84
CA GLU A 891 5.76 13.90 4.64
C GLU A 891 7.22 13.44 4.47
N ASN A 892 8.10 14.30 3.94
CA ASN A 892 9.48 13.93 3.63
C ASN A 892 10.45 14.11 4.80
N ASN A 893 10.10 14.94 5.81
CA ASN A 893 11.02 15.25 6.90
C ASN A 893 10.51 14.87 8.30
N ILE A 894 9.26 14.41 8.45
CA ILE A 894 8.68 14.10 9.76
C ILE A 894 9.45 13.02 10.54
N GLU A 895 10.08 12.06 9.85
CA GLU A 895 10.86 10.99 10.49
C GLU A 895 12.18 11.50 11.09
N ILE A 896 12.77 12.53 10.48
CA ILE A 896 14.04 13.13 10.93
C ILE A 896 13.84 14.37 11.78
N ALA A 897 12.64 14.96 11.78
CA ALA A 897 12.34 16.17 12.53
C ALA A 897 12.45 15.97 14.04
N ASN A 898 12.92 17.03 14.70
CA ASN A 898 12.93 17.15 16.15
C ASN A 898 11.77 18.03 16.60
N GLY A 899 11.33 17.79 17.82
CA GLY A 899 10.26 18.51 18.46
C GLY A 899 10.20 18.22 19.94
N LYS A 900 9.17 18.73 20.59
CA LYS A 900 8.84 18.45 21.99
C LYS A 900 7.67 17.48 22.08
N CYS A 901 7.84 16.44 22.90
CA CYS A 901 6.82 15.45 23.15
C CYS A 901 6.14 15.72 24.50
N TYR A 902 4.81 15.67 24.54
CA TYR A 902 4.01 15.86 25.75
C TYR A 902 3.07 14.67 25.94
N HIS A 903 3.07 14.06 27.13
CA HIS A 903 2.18 12.94 27.47
C HIS A 903 1.18 13.36 28.54
N LEU A 904 -0.08 13.44 28.14
CA LEU A 904 -1.15 14.03 28.94
C LEU A 904 -1.84 12.97 29.81
N VAL A 905 -2.20 13.37 31.02
CA VAL A 905 -3.05 12.59 31.94
C VAL A 905 -4.48 13.12 32.02
N VAL A 906 -4.74 14.26 31.38
CA VAL A 906 -6.05 14.92 31.34
C VAL A 906 -6.73 14.60 30.02
N LYS A 907 -8.00 14.18 30.10
CA LYS A 907 -8.83 13.92 28.92
C LYS A 907 -9.00 15.20 28.10
N PRO A 908 -8.67 15.21 26.80
CA PRO A 908 -8.92 16.34 25.93
C PRO A 908 -10.43 16.46 25.65
N THR A 909 -10.94 17.69 25.67
CA THR A 909 -12.35 17.99 25.36
C THR A 909 -12.50 18.85 24.12
N CYS A 910 -11.41 19.36 23.55
CA CYS A 910 -11.40 20.07 22.27
C CYS A 910 -10.04 19.94 21.57
N VAL A 911 -9.98 20.35 20.31
CA VAL A 911 -8.75 20.50 19.52
C VAL A 911 -8.61 21.92 18.98
N ILE A 912 -7.36 22.38 18.89
CA ILE A 912 -6.96 23.71 18.42
C ILE A 912 -6.14 23.55 17.14
N ASP A 913 -6.43 24.36 16.11
CA ASP A 913 -5.59 24.45 14.92
C ASP A 913 -4.22 25.04 15.26
N LYS A 914 -3.16 24.27 15.01
CA LYS A 914 -1.79 24.72 15.20
C LYS A 914 -0.88 23.97 14.25
N GLU A 915 -0.31 24.67 13.28
CA GLU A 915 0.61 24.08 12.31
C GLU A 915 1.80 23.40 13.00
N ASN A 916 2.32 22.34 12.39
CA ASN A 916 3.47 21.58 12.87
C ASN A 916 3.26 20.90 14.25
N HIS A 917 2.02 20.77 14.69
CA HIS A 917 1.66 20.03 15.90
C HIS A 917 0.80 18.81 15.55
N PHE A 918 0.99 17.74 16.32
CA PHE A 918 0.32 16.46 16.09
C PHE A 918 -0.25 15.96 17.41
N SER A 919 -1.54 15.68 17.44
CA SER A 919 -2.20 15.06 18.60
C SER A 919 -2.47 13.59 18.33
N PHE A 920 -2.13 12.72 19.29
CA PHE A 920 -2.20 11.28 19.12
C PHE A 920 -2.59 10.58 20.42
N THR A 921 -2.83 9.26 20.35
CA THR A 921 -3.21 8.46 21.51
C THR A 921 -2.39 7.17 21.60
N ALA A 922 -2.50 6.45 22.71
CA ALA A 922 -1.89 5.13 22.82
C ALA A 922 -2.41 4.12 21.77
N LEU A 923 -3.58 4.35 21.16
CA LEU A 923 -4.21 3.47 20.17
C LEU A 923 -3.93 3.86 18.70
N THR A 924 -3.42 5.07 18.44
CA THR A 924 -3.07 5.53 17.07
C THR A 924 -1.77 4.87 16.56
N ALA A 925 -1.61 4.78 15.24
CA ALA A 925 -0.37 4.36 14.59
C ALA A 925 0.72 5.43 14.78
N ASN A 926 1.98 5.01 14.74
CA ASN A 926 3.15 5.85 15.00
C ASN A 926 3.70 6.56 13.75
N THR A 927 2.81 6.90 12.80
CA THR A 927 3.13 7.57 11.54
C THR A 927 2.00 8.52 11.15
N VAL A 928 2.21 9.34 10.13
CA VAL A 928 1.19 10.24 9.57
C VAL A 928 0.58 9.67 8.30
N ASP A 929 -0.65 10.11 8.00
CA ASP A 929 -1.38 9.78 6.76
C ASP A 929 -0.71 10.41 5.54
#